data_AF-A0A1G1ZUG6-F1
#
_entry.id   AF-A0A1G1ZUG6-F1
#
_cell.length_a   1.000
_cell.length_b   1.000
_cell.length_c   1.000
_cell.angle_alpha   90.00
_cell.angle_beta   90.00
_cell.angle_gamma   90.00
#
_symmetry.space_group_name_H-M   'P 1'
#
loop_
_entity.id
_entity.type
_entity.pdbx_description
1 polymer ?
#
loop_
_entity_poly.entity_id
_entity_poly.type
_entity_poly.pdbx_seq_one_letter_code
_entity_poly.pdbx_strand_id
1 'polypeptide(L)'
;MVATLFIVWSAYSANTTIGNSIATSGSLTVGGASSLASLTLSGTLNASSTAQITGTTTIYGLTNLSGFISSASSTIANSLKVTGDLRASSSFQSQGNVRIYGDLFVEGTTNLSTVGLGNSTVNGNQTVTGDVFINGGDLNLGTGLATSTLTSAGGLLGIGTTSPSQLLSVQGNVFLSGNISNVANITATGTLNVTGVTTLTNASTTGMLTVGNGFISNSSSTIASIFNVSGPLNASSTLSVLNLATLGGGYVSVGSSTVTAQLNVSGPVSASSTLSVANLATLGGGFIATASSTISNSLQLAGPLSASSTLNVGGLANLSGLISSASSTVNAQLNVSGPLSASSTLNVGGLANLSGFISNASSTISSNFLISGVLNASSSLAVAGGSSFAGNLTFNPSATTTVTFSGTGGINWDSNTFVIDAGGNKVGIGTSSPTEALSIAGNISNLASRSFNPTLRGSASTDSSPRSVYVSGRYAYVVNYTGNTLQIFDVSTSTPAFVSSASTGSGGPFSIHVSGRYAYVGNSDTNTFQIFDISNSSAPVSVSTTSTMGSQYIYVSGRYVYAVGGTNFQIFDVTNPAYPVPVSIASITGSAVSVQVIGRYAYISNSNTNGSLQIFDVANPASPVLLSTTSTSDGAVTIFVSGQYVYLVEGTTLRIFDVDNPAAPISVGTVTTDSSPRSIYVSGRYAYLGSSGTFETFDVGNPSAPVLVGSASAGTSGGSNVKSLFVAGRYAYLVNNTSNTLQIFDVSGIETTSAIIHSLETGSL
;
A
#
# COMPACT_ATOMS: atom_id res chain seq x y z
N MET A 1 76.33 -72.27 -40.97
CA MET A 1 75.12 -72.79 -41.65
C MET A 1 74.31 -73.54 -40.62
N VAL A 2 73.40 -72.88 -39.92
CA VAL A 2 72.51 -73.57 -38.96
C VAL A 2 71.40 -74.19 -39.80
N ALA A 3 71.41 -75.51 -39.89
CA ALA A 3 70.42 -76.28 -40.62
C ALA A 3 69.05 -76.11 -39.94
N THR A 4 68.14 -75.44 -40.63
CA THR A 4 66.73 -75.34 -40.25
C THR A 4 66.09 -76.71 -40.46
N LEU A 5 66.00 -77.50 -39.40
CA LEU A 5 65.28 -78.76 -39.38
C LEU A 5 63.77 -78.45 -39.35
N PHE A 6 63.11 -78.58 -40.50
CA PHE A 6 61.65 -78.60 -40.56
C PHE A 6 61.16 -79.95 -40.03
N ILE A 7 60.95 -80.04 -38.71
CA ILE A 7 60.14 -81.13 -38.15
C ILE A 7 58.68 -80.69 -38.26
N VAL A 8 57.98 -81.20 -39.28
CA VAL A 8 56.52 -81.23 -39.26
C VAL A 8 56.13 -82.37 -38.32
N TRP A 9 55.84 -82.02 -37.07
CA TRP A 9 55.36 -82.98 -36.09
C TRP A 9 53.83 -82.92 -36.05
N SER A 10 53.17 -83.94 -36.60
CA SER A 10 51.71 -84.09 -36.53
C SER A 10 51.38 -85.32 -35.68
N ALA A 11 51.51 -85.22 -34.36
CA ALA A 11 51.00 -86.25 -33.46
C ALA A 11 49.57 -85.87 -33.06
N TYR A 12 48.59 -86.47 -33.73
CA TYR A 12 47.18 -86.13 -33.50
C TYR A 12 46.53 -86.86 -32.29
N SER A 13 47.27 -87.62 -31.48
CA SER A 13 46.64 -88.40 -30.40
C SER A 13 47.52 -88.98 -29.26
N ALA A 14 48.81 -88.64 -29.11
CA ALA A 14 49.68 -89.27 -28.08
C ALA A 14 50.29 -88.26 -27.10
N ASN A 15 50.18 -88.52 -25.79
CA ASN A 15 50.81 -87.72 -24.74
C ASN A 15 52.34 -87.67 -24.95
N THR A 16 52.92 -86.47 -25.03
CA THR A 16 54.33 -86.30 -25.41
C THR A 16 55.08 -85.38 -24.46
N THR A 17 56.12 -85.90 -23.83
CA THR A 17 57.01 -85.14 -22.95
C THR A 17 58.32 -84.85 -23.68
N ILE A 18 58.64 -83.57 -23.91
CA ILE A 18 59.91 -83.14 -24.48
C ILE A 18 60.70 -82.41 -23.40
N GLY A 19 61.70 -83.10 -22.86
CA GLY A 19 62.50 -82.61 -21.73
C GLY A 19 63.52 -81.50 -22.04
N ASN A 20 63.71 -81.14 -23.31
CA ASN A 20 64.70 -80.13 -23.76
C ASN A 20 64.05 -78.93 -24.45
N SER A 21 64.78 -77.82 -24.56
CA SER A 21 64.33 -76.61 -25.25
C SER A 21 64.16 -76.82 -26.76
N ILE A 22 63.04 -76.39 -27.32
CA ILE A 22 62.75 -76.46 -28.76
C ILE A 22 62.86 -75.07 -29.39
N ALA A 23 63.59 -74.95 -30.50
CA ALA A 23 63.61 -73.75 -31.34
C ALA A 23 63.25 -74.11 -32.79
N THR A 24 62.14 -73.59 -33.31
CA THR A 24 61.69 -73.90 -34.69
C THR A 24 61.13 -72.66 -35.40
N SER A 25 61.06 -72.72 -36.73
CA SER A 25 60.40 -71.73 -37.59
C SER A 25 59.30 -72.40 -38.42
N GLY A 26 58.08 -71.83 -38.45
CA GLY A 26 56.89 -72.42 -39.09
C GLY A 26 55.75 -72.70 -38.11
N SER A 27 54.67 -73.36 -38.57
CA SER A 27 53.54 -73.72 -37.71
C SER A 27 53.83 -75.01 -36.93
N LEU A 28 53.77 -74.95 -35.60
CA LEU A 28 53.91 -76.10 -34.71
C LEU A 28 52.52 -76.52 -34.21
N THR A 29 52.07 -77.73 -34.54
CA THR A 29 50.82 -78.30 -34.01
C THR A 29 51.13 -79.38 -32.97
N VAL A 30 50.56 -79.27 -31.77
CA VAL A 30 50.76 -80.24 -30.69
C VAL A 30 49.40 -80.87 -30.31
N GLY A 31 49.28 -82.19 -30.45
CA GLY A 31 48.15 -82.98 -29.98
C GLY A 31 48.55 -84.02 -28.92
N GLY A 32 47.63 -84.38 -28.02
CA GLY A 32 47.89 -85.15 -26.78
C GLY A 32 48.34 -84.28 -25.58
N ALA A 33 48.20 -84.78 -24.33
CA ALA A 33 48.68 -84.06 -23.14
C ALA A 33 50.22 -83.99 -23.16
N SER A 34 50.79 -82.81 -23.32
CA SER A 34 52.22 -82.64 -23.65
C SER A 34 52.94 -81.71 -22.67
N SER A 35 54.16 -82.08 -22.25
CA SER A 35 55.00 -81.28 -21.35
C SER A 35 56.30 -80.83 -22.03
N LEU A 36 56.57 -79.53 -22.08
CA LEU A 36 57.69 -78.90 -22.79
C LEU A 36 58.56 -78.09 -21.82
N ALA A 37 59.89 -78.21 -21.92
CA ALA A 37 60.80 -77.50 -21.02
C ALA A 37 60.99 -76.00 -21.36
N SER A 38 61.22 -75.59 -22.61
CA SER A 38 61.25 -74.18 -23.05
C SER A 38 61.05 -74.12 -24.57
N LEU A 39 60.40 -73.09 -25.10
CA LEU A 39 60.03 -73.01 -26.51
C LEU A 39 60.35 -71.63 -27.11
N THR A 40 61.11 -71.59 -28.20
CA THR A 40 61.27 -70.39 -29.03
C THR A 40 60.76 -70.66 -30.44
N LEU A 41 59.61 -70.09 -30.82
CA LEU A 41 58.96 -70.37 -32.10
C LEU A 41 58.89 -69.10 -32.94
N SER A 42 59.30 -69.14 -34.21
CA SER A 42 59.02 -68.08 -35.19
C SER A 42 57.98 -68.58 -36.20
N GLY A 43 56.70 -68.42 -35.87
CA GLY A 43 55.56 -68.98 -36.61
C GLY A 43 54.34 -69.21 -35.70
N THR A 44 53.35 -70.00 -36.14
CA THR A 44 52.08 -70.21 -35.41
C THR A 44 52.13 -71.45 -34.51
N LEU A 45 51.74 -71.33 -33.24
CA LEU A 45 51.54 -72.50 -32.36
C LEU A 45 50.05 -72.87 -32.31
N ASN A 46 49.70 -74.12 -32.65
CA ASN A 46 48.35 -74.68 -32.54
C ASN A 46 48.37 -75.87 -31.56
N ALA A 47 47.82 -75.74 -30.35
CA ALA A 47 47.69 -76.87 -29.43
C ALA A 47 46.24 -77.32 -29.33
N SER A 48 45.98 -78.62 -29.57
CA SER A 48 44.62 -79.19 -29.59
C SER A 48 44.25 -79.98 -28.31
N SER A 49 45.08 -79.93 -27.27
CA SER A 49 44.93 -80.64 -25.98
C SER A 49 45.84 -80.03 -24.89
N THR A 50 45.81 -80.53 -23.65
CA THR A 50 46.55 -79.97 -22.50
C THR A 50 48.05 -79.83 -22.76
N ALA A 51 48.55 -78.61 -22.85
CA ALA A 51 49.99 -78.34 -22.97
C ALA A 51 50.51 -77.70 -21.68
N GLN A 52 51.50 -78.34 -21.05
CA GLN A 52 52.18 -77.82 -19.86
C GLN A 52 53.60 -77.39 -20.27
N ILE A 53 53.90 -76.10 -20.20
CA ILE A 53 55.24 -75.60 -20.56
C ILE A 53 55.93 -75.11 -19.30
N THR A 54 56.98 -75.82 -18.87
CA THR A 54 57.60 -75.67 -17.55
C THR A 54 58.70 -74.62 -17.50
N GLY A 55 59.10 -74.03 -18.64
CA GLY A 55 60.11 -72.97 -18.71
C GLY A 55 59.79 -71.86 -19.73
N THR A 56 60.76 -71.00 -20.02
CA THR A 56 60.54 -69.73 -20.73
C THR A 56 60.11 -69.96 -22.18
N THR A 57 59.04 -69.28 -22.60
CA THR A 57 58.46 -69.43 -23.94
C THR A 57 58.38 -68.10 -24.67
N THR A 58 58.99 -68.01 -25.85
CA THR A 58 58.99 -66.83 -26.72
C THR A 58 58.43 -67.21 -28.09
N ILE A 59 57.30 -66.62 -28.49
CA ILE A 59 56.65 -66.91 -29.77
C ILE A 59 56.59 -65.63 -30.61
N TYR A 60 57.27 -65.67 -31.75
CA TYR A 60 57.27 -64.66 -32.79
C TYR A 60 56.22 -65.05 -33.86
N GLY A 61 54.93 -64.88 -33.55
CA GLY A 61 53.78 -65.25 -34.40
C GLY A 61 52.46 -65.40 -33.62
N LEU A 62 51.39 -65.87 -34.29
CA LEU A 62 50.05 -66.12 -33.71
C LEU A 62 50.04 -67.38 -32.82
N THR A 63 49.37 -67.36 -31.66
CA THR A 63 49.22 -68.56 -30.80
C THR A 63 47.75 -68.92 -30.60
N ASN A 64 47.34 -70.11 -31.08
CA ASN A 64 46.00 -70.66 -30.91
C ASN A 64 46.02 -71.87 -29.96
N LEU A 65 45.27 -71.78 -28.86
CA LEU A 65 45.08 -72.89 -27.91
C LEU A 65 43.59 -73.30 -27.93
N SER A 66 43.27 -74.41 -28.59
CA SER A 66 41.89 -74.91 -28.72
C SER A 66 41.71 -76.20 -27.93
N GLY A 67 41.00 -76.13 -26.81
CA GLY A 67 40.60 -77.28 -25.99
C GLY A 67 39.42 -76.95 -25.08
N PHE A 68 38.21 -77.29 -25.51
CA PHE A 68 36.98 -77.40 -24.71
C PHE A 68 36.72 -78.92 -24.62
N ILE A 69 36.74 -79.61 -23.48
CA ILE A 69 35.79 -79.56 -22.36
C ILE A 69 36.48 -80.08 -21.08
N SER A 70 36.29 -79.31 -19.99
CA SER A 70 36.41 -79.64 -18.56
C SER A 70 37.53 -80.58 -18.08
N SER A 71 38.66 -80.00 -17.62
CA SER A 71 39.41 -80.36 -16.39
C SER A 71 40.91 -80.08 -16.43
N ALA A 72 41.47 -79.51 -17.51
CA ALA A 72 42.91 -79.35 -17.63
C ALA A 72 43.34 -77.89 -17.89
N SER A 73 43.94 -77.25 -16.88
CA SER A 73 44.55 -75.93 -16.92
C SER A 73 45.89 -75.95 -17.67
N SER A 74 46.13 -74.99 -18.56
CA SER A 74 47.46 -74.76 -19.15
C SER A 74 48.24 -73.80 -18.26
N THR A 75 49.35 -74.28 -17.68
CA THR A 75 50.23 -73.50 -16.80
C THR A 75 51.54 -73.19 -17.52
N ILE A 76 51.87 -71.91 -17.65
CA ILE A 76 53.20 -71.46 -18.06
C ILE A 76 53.94 -71.02 -16.80
N ALA A 77 54.96 -71.77 -16.38
CA ALA A 77 55.64 -71.55 -15.10
C ALA A 77 56.53 -70.28 -15.06
N ASN A 78 56.76 -69.61 -16.20
CA ASN A 78 57.66 -68.46 -16.29
C ASN A 78 57.13 -67.37 -17.23
N SER A 79 57.99 -66.53 -17.82
CA SER A 79 57.55 -65.42 -18.68
C SER A 79 57.11 -65.86 -20.08
N LEU A 80 55.99 -65.31 -20.58
CA LEU A 80 55.46 -65.55 -21.93
C LEU A 80 55.56 -64.26 -22.77
N LYS A 81 56.15 -64.31 -23.96
CA LYS A 81 56.11 -63.19 -24.92
C LYS A 81 55.43 -63.63 -26.22
N VAL A 82 54.34 -62.97 -26.60
CA VAL A 82 53.60 -63.20 -27.86
C VAL A 82 53.55 -61.90 -28.64
N THR A 83 53.91 -61.92 -29.92
CA THR A 83 53.94 -60.70 -30.76
C THR A 83 52.65 -60.46 -31.56
N GLY A 84 51.75 -61.45 -31.66
CA GLY A 84 50.40 -61.34 -32.22
C GLY A 84 49.30 -61.73 -31.21
N ASP A 85 48.12 -62.10 -31.69
CA ASP A 85 47.00 -62.48 -30.82
C ASP A 85 47.26 -63.80 -30.07
N LEU A 86 46.72 -63.89 -28.85
CA LEU A 86 46.62 -65.12 -28.06
C LEU A 86 45.14 -65.47 -27.86
N ARG A 87 44.68 -66.61 -28.40
CA ARG A 87 43.30 -67.08 -28.21
C ARG A 87 43.28 -68.38 -27.41
N ALA A 88 42.58 -68.39 -26.28
CA ALA A 88 42.40 -69.54 -25.41
C ALA A 88 40.91 -69.80 -25.16
N SER A 89 40.44 -70.99 -25.51
CA SER A 89 39.05 -71.39 -25.31
C SER A 89 38.74 -71.86 -23.87
N SER A 90 39.64 -71.68 -22.89
CA SER A 90 39.45 -72.11 -21.49
C SER A 90 40.39 -71.35 -20.53
N SER A 91 40.44 -71.72 -19.24
CA SER A 91 41.23 -71.00 -18.21
C SER A 91 42.74 -71.03 -18.47
N PHE A 92 43.41 -69.87 -18.36
CA PHE A 92 44.85 -69.68 -18.63
C PHE A 92 45.60 -69.19 -17.39
N GLN A 93 46.74 -69.82 -17.05
CA GLN A 93 47.56 -69.42 -15.90
C GLN A 93 49.03 -69.23 -16.30
N SER A 94 49.63 -68.12 -15.85
CA SER A 94 51.07 -67.90 -15.94
C SER A 94 51.65 -67.39 -14.62
N GLN A 95 52.75 -68.02 -14.18
CA GLN A 95 53.43 -67.65 -12.94
C GLN A 95 54.47 -66.54 -13.13
N GLY A 96 54.91 -66.26 -14.37
CA GLY A 96 55.89 -65.20 -14.69
C GLY A 96 55.33 -64.06 -15.55
N ASN A 97 56.20 -63.14 -15.99
CA ASN A 97 55.79 -61.95 -16.74
C ASN A 97 55.23 -62.29 -18.12
N VAL A 98 54.00 -61.86 -18.42
CA VAL A 98 53.36 -62.07 -19.72
C VAL A 98 53.38 -60.77 -20.53
N ARG A 99 53.94 -60.79 -21.74
CA ARG A 99 53.95 -59.65 -22.68
C ARG A 99 53.33 -60.06 -24.01
N ILE A 100 52.11 -59.61 -24.28
CA ILE A 100 51.37 -59.89 -25.50
C ILE A 100 51.24 -58.57 -26.27
N TYR A 101 51.81 -58.50 -27.46
CA TYR A 101 51.81 -57.28 -28.29
C TYR A 101 50.64 -57.24 -29.30
N GLY A 102 49.85 -58.32 -29.43
CA GLY A 102 48.56 -58.35 -30.14
C GLY A 102 47.38 -58.56 -29.18
N ASP A 103 46.25 -59.08 -29.69
CA ASP A 103 45.01 -59.17 -28.92
C ASP A 103 44.93 -60.45 -28.07
N LEU A 104 44.50 -60.34 -26.80
CA LEU A 104 44.23 -61.50 -25.94
C LEU A 104 42.73 -61.84 -25.93
N PHE A 105 42.35 -63.06 -26.30
CA PHE A 105 40.98 -63.59 -26.23
C PHE A 105 40.92 -64.85 -25.36
N VAL A 106 40.24 -64.81 -24.21
CA VAL A 106 40.11 -65.98 -23.32
C VAL A 106 38.67 -66.22 -22.90
N GLU A 107 38.17 -67.45 -23.08
CA GLU A 107 36.79 -67.85 -22.71
C GLU A 107 36.65 -68.36 -21.26
N GLY A 108 37.75 -68.64 -20.54
CA GLY A 108 37.76 -69.08 -19.12
C GLY A 108 38.52 -68.16 -18.13
N THR A 109 38.70 -68.58 -16.88
CA THR A 109 39.36 -67.80 -15.80
C THR A 109 40.85 -67.58 -16.08
N THR A 110 41.36 -66.37 -15.85
CA THR A 110 42.79 -66.02 -16.07
C THR A 110 43.49 -65.60 -14.77
N ASN A 111 44.64 -66.21 -14.46
CA ASN A 111 45.52 -65.80 -13.34
C ASN A 111 46.92 -65.44 -13.88
N LEU A 112 47.29 -64.16 -13.78
CA LEU A 112 48.55 -63.62 -14.33
C LEU A 112 49.29 -62.80 -13.27
N SER A 113 50.63 -62.84 -13.23
CA SER A 113 51.40 -62.11 -12.22
C SER A 113 51.78 -60.68 -12.60
N THR A 114 52.16 -60.41 -13.85
CA THR A 114 52.42 -59.04 -14.38
C THR A 114 52.24 -59.04 -15.89
N VAL A 115 51.49 -58.10 -16.46
CA VAL A 115 51.10 -58.15 -17.87
C VAL A 115 51.30 -56.83 -18.61
N GLY A 116 51.98 -56.90 -19.76
CA GLY A 116 51.97 -55.86 -20.79
C GLY A 116 51.10 -56.32 -21.96
N LEU A 117 49.97 -55.64 -22.21
CA LEU A 117 48.97 -56.04 -23.22
C LEU A 117 48.81 -54.96 -24.30
N GLY A 118 48.44 -55.39 -25.52
CA GLY A 118 47.67 -54.60 -26.49
C GLY A 118 46.19 -54.56 -26.12
N ASN A 119 45.26 -54.62 -27.10
CA ASN A 119 43.83 -54.76 -26.78
C ASN A 119 43.56 -56.16 -26.18
N SER A 120 42.68 -56.28 -25.19
CA SER A 120 42.39 -57.57 -24.55
C SER A 120 40.89 -57.71 -24.28
N THR A 121 40.30 -58.84 -24.67
CA THR A 121 38.91 -59.20 -24.38
C THR A 121 38.86 -60.54 -23.65
N VAL A 122 38.44 -60.55 -22.38
CA VAL A 122 38.26 -61.78 -21.60
C VAL A 122 36.82 -61.91 -21.14
N ASN A 123 36.20 -63.04 -21.45
CA ASN A 123 34.78 -63.32 -21.16
C ASN A 123 34.57 -64.03 -19.79
N GLY A 124 35.55 -63.98 -18.89
CA GLY A 124 35.52 -64.56 -17.53
C GLY A 124 36.35 -63.76 -16.51
N ASN A 125 36.44 -64.24 -15.24
CA ASN A 125 37.19 -63.53 -14.19
C ASN A 125 38.70 -63.46 -14.50
N GLN A 126 39.28 -62.26 -14.44
CA GLN A 126 40.72 -62.01 -14.48
C GLN A 126 41.23 -61.65 -13.08
N THR A 127 42.27 -62.35 -12.60
CA THR A 127 43.05 -61.92 -11.43
C THR A 127 44.47 -61.60 -11.88
N VAL A 128 44.89 -60.35 -11.71
CA VAL A 128 46.28 -59.93 -11.92
C VAL A 128 46.87 -59.57 -10.57
N THR A 129 47.89 -60.30 -10.12
CA THR A 129 48.48 -60.09 -8.77
C THR A 129 49.54 -58.98 -8.72
N GLY A 130 49.92 -58.39 -9.86
CA GLY A 130 50.87 -57.27 -9.98
C GLY A 130 50.39 -56.17 -10.93
N ASP A 131 51.30 -55.32 -11.41
CA ASP A 131 50.96 -54.15 -12.23
C ASP A 131 50.49 -54.52 -13.65
N VAL A 132 49.51 -53.77 -14.15
CA VAL A 132 49.00 -53.86 -15.53
C VAL A 132 49.48 -52.63 -16.32
N PHE A 133 50.24 -52.84 -17.40
CA PHE A 133 50.69 -51.77 -18.29
C PHE A 133 50.10 -51.96 -19.69
N ILE A 134 49.36 -50.95 -20.19
CA ILE A 134 48.74 -50.99 -21.52
C ILE A 134 49.45 -49.98 -22.42
N ASN A 135 49.95 -50.44 -23.56
CA ASN A 135 50.71 -49.62 -24.49
C ASN A 135 49.87 -49.38 -25.76
N GLY A 136 48.89 -48.48 -25.65
CA GLY A 136 47.93 -48.09 -26.69
C GLY A 136 46.65 -48.96 -26.74
N GLY A 137 45.48 -48.33 -26.86
CA GLY A 137 44.15 -48.97 -26.90
C GLY A 137 43.27 -48.73 -25.66
N ASP A 138 41.99 -49.11 -25.73
CA ASP A 138 41.01 -49.03 -24.63
C ASP A 138 41.07 -50.30 -23.74
N LEU A 139 40.93 -50.13 -22.42
CA LEU A 139 40.79 -51.24 -21.46
C LEU A 139 39.31 -51.45 -21.10
N ASN A 140 38.70 -52.52 -21.61
CA ASN A 140 37.35 -52.94 -21.19
C ASN A 140 37.43 -54.03 -20.11
N LEU A 141 37.07 -53.67 -18.88
CA LEU A 141 37.06 -54.58 -17.73
C LEU A 141 35.68 -55.23 -17.56
N GLY A 142 35.62 -56.56 -17.68
CA GLY A 142 34.47 -57.36 -17.25
C GLY A 142 34.41 -57.49 -15.71
N THR A 143 33.34 -58.08 -15.19
CA THR A 143 33.10 -58.22 -13.74
C THR A 143 34.25 -58.92 -13.02
N GLY A 144 34.73 -58.35 -11.90
CA GLY A 144 35.54 -59.07 -10.91
C GLY A 144 37.05 -58.79 -10.84
N LEU A 145 37.55 -57.69 -11.40
CA LEU A 145 38.98 -57.34 -11.31
C LEU A 145 39.34 -56.75 -9.92
N ALA A 146 40.37 -57.30 -9.26
CA ALA A 146 41.00 -56.71 -8.07
C ALA A 146 42.48 -56.44 -8.38
N THR A 147 42.86 -55.16 -8.54
CA THR A 147 44.25 -54.72 -8.80
C THR A 147 44.61 -53.57 -7.87
N SER A 148 45.86 -53.49 -7.40
CA SER A 148 46.33 -52.45 -6.47
C SER A 148 46.58 -51.07 -7.12
N THR A 149 46.94 -51.04 -8.42
CA THR A 149 47.26 -49.79 -9.14
C THR A 149 46.90 -49.93 -10.62
N LEU A 150 46.24 -48.92 -11.21
CA LEU A 150 45.87 -48.90 -12.63
C LEU A 150 46.40 -47.60 -13.27
N THR A 151 47.32 -47.72 -14.23
CA THR A 151 47.92 -46.57 -14.93
C THR A 151 47.76 -46.71 -16.45
N SER A 152 47.10 -45.74 -17.11
CA SER A 152 47.06 -45.64 -18.57
C SER A 152 47.93 -44.47 -19.03
N ALA A 153 48.92 -44.74 -19.88
CA ALA A 153 49.65 -43.71 -20.57
C ALA A 153 48.89 -43.33 -21.85
N GLY A 154 47.89 -42.44 -21.72
CA GLY A 154 47.24 -41.78 -22.86
C GLY A 154 45.87 -42.30 -23.31
N GLY A 155 45.14 -43.08 -22.50
CA GLY A 155 43.78 -43.57 -22.82
C GLY A 155 42.76 -43.33 -21.70
N LEU A 156 41.48 -43.20 -22.05
CA LEU A 156 40.35 -43.05 -21.12
C LEU A 156 40.16 -44.31 -20.26
N LEU A 157 39.87 -44.15 -18.97
CA LEU A 157 39.62 -45.24 -18.03
C LEU A 157 38.11 -45.39 -17.77
N GLY A 158 37.50 -46.49 -18.22
CA GLY A 158 36.10 -46.83 -17.96
C GLY A 158 35.97 -47.89 -16.85
N ILE A 159 35.09 -47.65 -15.87
CA ILE A 159 34.71 -48.64 -14.84
C ILE A 159 33.18 -48.82 -14.89
N GLY A 160 32.70 -50.02 -15.24
CA GLY A 160 31.30 -50.45 -15.14
C GLY A 160 31.28 -51.98 -15.11
N THR A 161 30.50 -52.67 -14.26
CA THR A 161 29.04 -52.57 -14.09
C THR A 161 28.52 -53.01 -12.71
N THR A 162 27.23 -52.72 -12.48
CA THR A 162 26.31 -53.08 -11.37
C THR A 162 26.71 -52.62 -9.97
N SER A 163 26.02 -51.57 -9.51
CA SER A 163 25.85 -51.13 -8.12
C SER A 163 27.00 -51.49 -7.17
N PRO A 164 28.03 -50.64 -7.03
CA PRO A 164 29.00 -50.84 -5.97
C PRO A 164 28.26 -50.69 -4.63
N SER A 165 28.09 -51.81 -3.92
CA SER A 165 27.55 -51.85 -2.56
C SER A 165 28.56 -51.34 -1.52
N GLN A 166 29.74 -50.88 -1.96
CA GLN A 166 30.80 -50.30 -1.12
C GLN A 166 31.34 -48.98 -1.70
N LEU A 167 31.92 -48.18 -0.80
CA LEU A 167 32.43 -46.81 -1.00
C LEU A 167 33.33 -46.65 -2.23
N LEU A 168 32.95 -45.77 -3.17
CA LEU A 168 33.87 -45.25 -4.18
C LEU A 168 34.62 -44.05 -3.57
N SER A 169 35.88 -44.27 -3.16
CA SER A 169 36.78 -43.22 -2.68
C SER A 169 37.78 -42.88 -3.77
N VAL A 170 37.79 -41.62 -4.23
CA VAL A 170 38.79 -41.12 -5.17
C VAL A 170 39.55 -39.97 -4.53
N GLN A 171 40.87 -40.13 -4.39
CA GLN A 171 41.74 -39.02 -4.02
C GLN A 171 42.03 -38.18 -5.27
N GLY A 172 41.45 -36.98 -5.35
CA GLY A 172 41.66 -36.04 -6.47
C GLY A 172 40.39 -35.63 -7.24
N ASN A 173 40.57 -35.14 -8.48
CA ASN A 173 39.48 -34.71 -9.36
C ASN A 173 38.90 -35.89 -10.15
N VAL A 174 37.58 -35.91 -10.33
CA VAL A 174 36.84 -36.92 -11.08
C VAL A 174 35.96 -36.22 -12.12
N PHE A 175 36.12 -36.59 -13.39
CA PHE A 175 35.30 -36.11 -14.50
C PHE A 175 34.52 -37.29 -15.09
N LEU A 176 33.19 -37.22 -15.05
CA LEU A 176 32.29 -38.26 -15.54
C LEU A 176 31.41 -37.67 -16.64
N SER A 177 31.52 -38.24 -17.84
CA SER A 177 30.76 -37.79 -19.03
C SER A 177 29.34 -38.38 -19.14
N GLY A 178 28.86 -39.09 -18.11
CA GLY A 178 27.57 -39.78 -18.09
C GLY A 178 26.80 -39.63 -16.77
N ASN A 179 25.71 -40.39 -16.62
CA ASN A 179 24.90 -40.38 -15.40
C ASN A 179 25.60 -41.16 -14.28
N ILE A 180 25.45 -40.69 -13.03
CA ILE A 180 25.78 -41.48 -11.83
C ILE A 180 24.46 -41.93 -11.22
N SER A 181 24.21 -43.24 -11.17
CA SER A 181 22.97 -43.81 -10.59
C SER A 181 23.29 -44.86 -9.54
N ASN A 182 22.56 -44.85 -8.42
CA ASN A 182 22.60 -45.86 -7.36
C ASN A 182 23.97 -46.05 -6.67
N VAL A 183 24.71 -44.97 -6.42
CA VAL A 183 25.99 -45.06 -5.69
C VAL A 183 25.77 -44.82 -4.20
N ALA A 184 26.02 -45.86 -3.40
CA ALA A 184 25.81 -45.90 -1.95
C ALA A 184 26.54 -44.76 -1.23
N ASN A 185 27.85 -44.61 -1.48
CA ASN A 185 28.70 -43.58 -0.89
C ASN A 185 29.74 -43.10 -1.91
N ILE A 186 29.87 -41.78 -2.10
CA ILE A 186 30.98 -41.17 -2.86
C ILE A 186 31.70 -40.20 -1.92
N THR A 187 33.01 -40.40 -1.77
CA THR A 187 33.91 -39.44 -1.15
C THR A 187 34.89 -38.93 -2.20
N ALA A 188 34.73 -37.68 -2.63
CA ALA A 188 35.65 -37.00 -3.52
C ALA A 188 36.38 -35.89 -2.73
N THR A 189 37.70 -36.00 -2.65
CA THR A 189 38.52 -35.00 -1.96
C THR A 189 38.85 -33.79 -2.84
N GLY A 190 38.74 -33.93 -4.18
CA GLY A 190 38.86 -32.86 -5.18
C GLY A 190 37.53 -32.54 -5.89
N THR A 191 37.59 -32.02 -7.11
CA THR A 191 36.41 -31.65 -7.92
C THR A 191 35.71 -32.89 -8.47
N LEU A 192 34.41 -33.00 -8.27
CA LEU A 192 33.55 -33.99 -8.95
C LEU A 192 32.71 -33.26 -9.99
N ASN A 193 32.99 -33.48 -11.28
CA ASN A 193 32.22 -32.92 -12.38
C ASN A 193 31.50 -34.03 -13.13
N VAL A 194 30.17 -33.92 -13.19
CA VAL A 194 29.29 -34.92 -13.81
C VAL A 194 28.43 -34.23 -14.85
N THR A 195 28.57 -34.60 -16.12
CA THR A 195 27.75 -33.98 -17.18
C THR A 195 26.32 -34.56 -17.21
N GLY A 196 26.12 -35.79 -16.74
CA GLY A 196 24.81 -36.45 -16.65
C GLY A 196 23.99 -36.12 -15.39
N VAL A 197 22.86 -36.82 -15.24
CA VAL A 197 22.02 -36.81 -14.02
C VAL A 197 22.75 -37.59 -12.92
N THR A 198 22.80 -37.02 -11.71
CA THR A 198 23.51 -37.61 -10.56
C THR A 198 22.54 -37.96 -9.45
N THR A 199 22.39 -39.25 -9.12
CA THR A 199 21.59 -39.76 -8.00
C THR A 199 22.53 -40.34 -6.94
N LEU A 200 22.61 -39.70 -5.77
CA LEU A 200 23.49 -40.11 -4.66
C LEU A 200 22.69 -40.45 -3.41
N THR A 201 23.09 -41.52 -2.72
CA THR A 201 22.44 -42.01 -1.49
C THR A 201 23.27 -41.77 -0.22
N ASN A 202 24.38 -41.02 -0.29
CA ASN A 202 25.16 -40.41 0.81
C ASN A 202 26.42 -39.74 0.22
N ALA A 203 26.30 -38.52 -0.27
CA ALA A 203 27.45 -37.81 -0.85
C ALA A 203 28.19 -37.00 0.22
N SER A 204 29.50 -37.22 0.36
CA SER A 204 30.37 -36.36 1.16
C SER A 204 31.50 -35.86 0.27
N THR A 205 31.43 -34.60 -0.13
CA THR A 205 32.46 -33.98 -0.98
C THR A 205 33.16 -32.87 -0.22
N THR A 206 34.49 -32.91 -0.19
CA THR A 206 35.30 -31.80 0.37
C THR A 206 35.72 -30.80 -0.71
N GLY A 207 35.72 -31.21 -1.99
CA GLY A 207 35.93 -30.33 -3.14
C GLY A 207 34.63 -29.94 -3.86
N MET A 208 34.76 -29.15 -4.94
CA MET A 208 33.64 -28.62 -5.71
C MET A 208 32.83 -29.74 -6.37
N LEU A 209 31.49 -29.64 -6.34
CA LEU A 209 30.58 -30.54 -7.05
C LEU A 209 29.84 -29.77 -8.14
N THR A 210 30.05 -30.15 -9.41
CA THR A 210 29.32 -29.61 -10.56
C THR A 210 28.52 -30.70 -11.26
N VAL A 211 27.22 -30.47 -11.49
CA VAL A 211 26.30 -31.44 -12.07
C VAL A 211 25.50 -30.82 -13.22
N GLY A 212 25.61 -31.41 -14.40
CA GLY A 212 25.04 -30.90 -15.65
C GLY A 212 23.52 -31.02 -15.74
N ASN A 213 22.99 -32.24 -15.75
CA ASN A 213 21.59 -32.49 -16.15
C ASN A 213 20.60 -32.68 -14.97
N GLY A 214 21.06 -32.53 -13.72
CA GLY A 214 20.22 -32.56 -12.52
C GLY A 214 20.81 -33.45 -11.41
N PHE A 215 20.43 -33.16 -10.16
CA PHE A 215 20.95 -33.85 -8.97
C PHE A 215 19.80 -34.34 -8.09
N ILE A 216 19.86 -35.61 -7.67
CA ILE A 216 18.91 -36.24 -6.76
C ILE A 216 19.66 -36.72 -5.52
N SER A 217 19.33 -36.17 -4.34
CA SER A 217 19.88 -36.61 -3.05
C SER A 217 18.89 -37.52 -2.34
N ASN A 218 19.08 -38.83 -2.43
CA ASN A 218 18.15 -39.82 -1.85
C ASN A 218 18.31 -39.99 -0.32
N SER A 219 19.50 -39.70 0.21
CA SER A 219 19.80 -39.67 1.64
C SER A 219 20.56 -38.39 2.00
N SER A 220 20.87 -38.20 3.29
CA SER A 220 21.58 -37.03 3.77
C SER A 220 22.93 -36.86 3.07
N SER A 221 23.14 -35.72 2.44
CA SER A 221 24.38 -35.39 1.73
C SER A 221 24.97 -34.09 2.26
N THR A 222 26.29 -34.07 2.41
CA THR A 222 27.05 -32.89 2.85
C THR A 222 28.04 -32.50 1.76
N ILE A 223 27.93 -31.27 1.28
CA ILE A 223 28.83 -30.69 0.29
C ILE A 223 29.59 -29.57 1.00
N ALA A 224 30.86 -29.81 1.29
CA ALA A 224 31.67 -28.86 2.06
C ALA A 224 32.23 -27.72 1.21
N SER A 225 32.10 -27.79 -0.13
CA SER A 225 32.60 -26.79 -1.09
C SER A 225 31.48 -26.22 -1.98
N ILE A 226 31.84 -25.55 -3.08
CA ILE A 226 30.92 -24.95 -4.05
C ILE A 226 30.06 -26.05 -4.70
N PHE A 227 28.75 -25.79 -4.81
CA PHE A 227 27.78 -26.69 -5.41
C PHE A 227 27.07 -26.05 -6.60
N ASN A 228 27.35 -26.53 -7.80
CA ASN A 228 26.75 -26.02 -9.03
C ASN A 228 25.92 -27.11 -9.71
N VAL A 229 24.63 -26.84 -9.94
CA VAL A 229 23.75 -27.75 -10.68
C VAL A 229 23.07 -26.96 -11.78
N SER A 230 23.34 -27.24 -13.06
CA SER A 230 22.65 -26.56 -14.15
C SER A 230 21.23 -27.08 -14.39
N GLY A 231 20.98 -28.37 -14.10
CA GLY A 231 19.65 -28.98 -14.13
C GLY A 231 18.86 -28.80 -12.82
N PRO A 232 17.70 -29.47 -12.68
CA PRO A 232 16.90 -29.46 -11.45
C PRO A 232 17.62 -30.18 -10.31
N LEU A 233 17.53 -29.62 -9.09
CA LEU A 233 18.00 -30.25 -7.86
C LEU A 233 16.81 -30.80 -7.06
N ASN A 234 16.78 -32.10 -6.76
CA ASN A 234 15.77 -32.74 -5.90
C ASN A 234 16.44 -33.38 -4.68
N ALA A 235 16.28 -32.79 -3.51
CA ALA A 235 16.80 -33.33 -2.25
C ALA A 235 15.68 -34.05 -1.49
N SER A 236 15.62 -35.39 -1.56
CA SER A 236 14.63 -36.19 -0.81
C SER A 236 14.98 -36.45 0.64
N SER A 237 16.18 -36.04 1.06
CA SER A 237 16.66 -36.08 2.45
C SER A 237 17.51 -34.84 2.73
N THR A 238 18.20 -34.78 3.87
CA THR A 238 18.91 -33.57 4.31
C THR A 238 20.07 -33.22 3.39
N LEU A 239 19.98 -32.09 2.67
CA LEU A 239 21.10 -31.55 1.92
C LEU A 239 21.74 -30.39 2.71
N SER A 240 23.00 -30.56 3.08
CA SER A 240 23.82 -29.51 3.72
C SER A 240 24.87 -29.01 2.74
N VAL A 241 24.84 -27.71 2.43
CA VAL A 241 25.84 -27.07 1.56
C VAL A 241 26.54 -25.97 2.34
N LEU A 242 27.86 -26.11 2.52
CA LEU A 242 28.65 -25.18 3.34
C LEU A 242 29.09 -23.92 2.59
N ASN A 243 29.16 -23.97 1.26
CA ASN A 243 29.65 -22.89 0.38
C ASN A 243 28.63 -22.54 -0.72
N LEU A 244 28.93 -21.54 -1.57
CA LEU A 244 28.00 -20.99 -2.57
C LEU A 244 27.32 -22.10 -3.41
N ALA A 245 25.99 -22.07 -3.45
CA ALA A 245 25.18 -22.94 -4.28
C ALA A 245 24.57 -22.15 -5.46
N THR A 246 24.83 -22.59 -6.69
CA THR A 246 24.22 -22.03 -7.91
C THR A 246 23.40 -23.10 -8.63
N LEU A 247 22.09 -22.88 -8.73
CA LEU A 247 21.12 -23.87 -9.24
C LEU A 247 20.37 -23.32 -10.45
N GLY A 248 20.71 -23.81 -11.63
CA GLY A 248 20.15 -23.40 -12.92
C GLY A 248 18.69 -23.82 -13.12
N GLY A 249 18.38 -25.09 -12.83
CA GLY A 249 17.12 -25.73 -13.18
C GLY A 249 16.05 -25.76 -12.10
N GLY A 250 16.25 -25.05 -10.98
CA GLY A 250 15.33 -25.03 -9.83
C GLY A 250 15.73 -25.98 -8.71
N TYR A 251 15.03 -25.87 -7.58
CA TYR A 251 15.35 -26.60 -6.35
C TYR A 251 14.09 -27.14 -5.67
N VAL A 252 14.02 -28.46 -5.49
CA VAL A 252 12.97 -29.13 -4.73
C VAL A 252 13.59 -29.69 -3.44
N SER A 253 13.23 -29.11 -2.30
CA SER A 253 13.67 -29.58 -0.98
C SER A 253 12.58 -30.45 -0.37
N VAL A 254 12.64 -31.77 -0.62
CA VAL A 254 11.72 -32.75 -0.02
C VAL A 254 12.18 -33.17 1.38
N GLY A 255 13.49 -33.19 1.67
CA GLY A 255 14.06 -33.26 3.02
C GLY A 255 14.45 -31.89 3.58
N SER A 256 14.64 -31.78 4.90
CA SER A 256 15.08 -30.52 5.53
C SER A 256 16.49 -30.16 5.07
N SER A 257 16.68 -28.99 4.49
CA SER A 257 17.96 -28.59 3.91
C SER A 257 18.50 -27.31 4.52
N THR A 258 19.82 -27.25 4.70
CA THR A 258 20.51 -26.10 5.27
C THR A 258 21.60 -25.65 4.31
N VAL A 259 21.53 -24.40 3.86
CA VAL A 259 22.57 -23.76 3.05
C VAL A 259 23.18 -22.65 3.90
N THR A 260 24.37 -22.88 4.42
CA THR A 260 25.05 -21.92 5.31
C THR A 260 25.75 -20.79 4.53
N ALA A 261 25.74 -20.86 3.21
CA ALA A 261 26.30 -19.85 2.30
C ALA A 261 25.20 -19.18 1.46
N GLN A 262 25.62 -18.42 0.44
CA GLN A 262 24.71 -17.82 -0.53
C GLN A 262 24.04 -18.90 -1.42
N LEU A 263 22.74 -18.74 -1.72
CA LEU A 263 21.96 -19.63 -2.58
C LEU A 263 21.38 -18.84 -3.76
N ASN A 264 21.88 -19.07 -4.97
CA ASN A 264 21.35 -18.47 -6.19
C ASN A 264 20.62 -19.53 -7.01
N VAL A 265 19.33 -19.34 -7.26
CA VAL A 265 18.52 -20.26 -8.06
C VAL A 265 17.85 -19.48 -9.19
N SER A 266 18.15 -19.79 -10.45
CA SER A 266 17.45 -19.15 -11.57
C SER A 266 16.07 -19.76 -11.81
N GLY A 267 15.92 -21.06 -11.56
CA GLY A 267 14.63 -21.77 -11.62
C GLY A 267 13.76 -21.57 -10.36
N PRO A 268 12.57 -22.22 -10.31
CA PRO A 268 11.70 -22.17 -9.14
C PRO A 268 12.27 -22.94 -7.95
N VAL A 269 12.01 -22.47 -6.73
CA VAL A 269 12.32 -23.18 -5.49
C VAL A 269 11.02 -23.71 -4.86
N SER A 270 10.97 -25.01 -4.54
CA SER A 270 9.86 -25.67 -3.87
C SER A 270 10.37 -26.39 -2.62
N ALA A 271 10.12 -25.83 -1.44
CA ALA A 271 10.53 -26.40 -0.16
C ALA A 271 9.34 -27.11 0.52
N SER A 272 9.27 -28.44 0.38
CA SER A 272 8.29 -29.29 1.10
C SER A 272 8.76 -29.80 2.45
N SER A 273 10.00 -29.49 2.82
CA SER A 273 10.56 -29.59 4.17
C SER A 273 11.34 -28.32 4.52
N THR A 274 11.79 -28.20 5.78
CA THR A 274 12.43 -26.98 6.28
C THR A 274 13.62 -26.55 5.43
N LEU A 275 13.59 -25.32 4.90
CA LEU A 275 14.72 -24.71 4.19
C LEU A 275 15.32 -23.57 5.02
N SER A 276 16.59 -23.68 5.38
CA SER A 276 17.35 -22.64 6.08
C SER A 276 18.47 -22.10 5.20
N VAL A 277 18.50 -20.80 4.94
CA VAL A 277 19.51 -20.14 4.08
C VAL A 277 20.12 -18.95 4.82
N ALA A 278 21.45 -18.92 4.93
CA ALA A 278 22.14 -17.88 5.71
C ALA A 278 22.27 -16.54 4.98
N ASN A 279 22.56 -16.53 3.67
CA ASN A 279 22.99 -15.33 2.93
C ASN A 279 22.25 -15.12 1.59
N LEU A 280 22.21 -13.85 1.14
CA LEU A 280 21.40 -13.28 0.04
C LEU A 280 20.97 -14.27 -1.05
N ALA A 281 19.71 -14.70 -0.99
CA ALA A 281 19.13 -15.59 -1.99
C ALA A 281 18.54 -14.79 -3.15
N THR A 282 19.10 -14.93 -4.35
CA THR A 282 18.45 -14.48 -5.58
C THR A 282 17.69 -15.66 -6.17
N LEU A 283 16.37 -15.58 -6.15
CA LEU A 283 15.47 -16.62 -6.62
C LEU A 283 14.71 -16.11 -7.86
N GLY A 284 15.12 -16.56 -9.03
CA GLY A 284 14.60 -16.11 -10.33
C GLY A 284 13.20 -16.64 -10.63
N GLY A 285 12.95 -17.92 -10.34
CA GLY A 285 11.72 -18.61 -10.76
C GLY A 285 10.56 -18.61 -9.74
N GLY A 286 10.68 -17.88 -8.63
CA GLY A 286 9.70 -17.89 -7.54
C GLY A 286 10.04 -18.88 -6.42
N PHE A 287 9.29 -18.82 -5.33
CA PHE A 287 9.53 -19.62 -4.12
C PHE A 287 8.22 -20.14 -3.54
N ILE A 288 8.10 -21.47 -3.43
CA ILE A 288 6.98 -22.16 -2.82
C ILE A 288 7.49 -22.77 -1.50
N ALA A 289 7.09 -22.20 -0.37
CA ALA A 289 7.46 -22.66 0.96
C ALA A 289 6.29 -23.44 1.58
N THR A 290 6.23 -24.75 1.31
CA THR A 290 5.22 -25.64 1.89
C THR A 290 5.53 -26.06 3.33
N ALA A 291 6.79 -25.97 3.75
CA ALA A 291 7.26 -26.15 5.13
C ALA A 291 7.98 -24.90 5.66
N SER A 292 8.13 -24.80 6.98
CA SER A 292 8.72 -23.61 7.63
C SER A 292 10.10 -23.31 7.08
N SER A 293 10.33 -22.10 6.61
CA SER A 293 11.58 -21.70 5.96
C SER A 293 12.15 -20.45 6.62
N THR A 294 13.47 -20.41 6.78
CA THR A 294 14.18 -19.26 7.37
C THR A 294 15.27 -18.79 6.43
N ILE A 295 15.28 -17.49 6.15
CA ILE A 295 16.31 -16.80 5.39
C ILE A 295 16.92 -15.78 6.34
N SER A 296 18.14 -16.01 6.83
CA SER A 296 18.72 -15.19 7.90
C SER A 296 19.05 -13.76 7.47
N ASN A 297 19.18 -13.50 6.17
CA ASN A 297 19.54 -12.21 5.60
C ASN A 297 18.47 -11.75 4.60
N SER A 298 18.86 -11.07 3.53
CA SER A 298 17.96 -10.49 2.53
C SER A 298 17.47 -11.53 1.52
N LEU A 299 16.23 -11.36 1.05
CA LEU A 299 15.57 -12.18 0.03
C LEU A 299 15.23 -11.31 -1.19
N GLN A 300 15.73 -11.70 -2.37
CA GLN A 300 15.38 -11.07 -3.64
C GLN A 300 14.69 -12.10 -4.52
N LEU A 301 13.42 -11.85 -4.86
CA LEU A 301 12.59 -12.79 -5.61
C LEU A 301 11.99 -12.09 -6.83
N ALA A 302 12.42 -12.51 -8.02
CA ALA A 302 11.88 -12.00 -9.29
C ALA A 302 10.54 -12.66 -9.64
N GLY A 303 10.31 -13.91 -9.22
CA GLY A 303 9.03 -14.62 -9.35
C GLY A 303 8.11 -14.46 -8.13
N PRO A 304 6.91 -15.07 -8.14
CA PRO A 304 5.97 -14.99 -7.01
C PRO A 304 6.43 -15.85 -5.81
N LEU A 305 6.09 -15.41 -4.60
CA LEU A 305 6.27 -16.16 -3.35
C LEU A 305 4.93 -16.78 -2.91
N SER A 306 4.91 -18.08 -2.64
CA SER A 306 3.76 -18.78 -2.04
C SER A 306 4.22 -19.52 -0.79
N ALA A 307 3.91 -18.99 0.39
CA ALA A 307 4.28 -19.59 1.67
C ALA A 307 3.05 -20.19 2.35
N SER A 308 2.96 -21.53 2.41
CA SER A 308 1.90 -22.23 3.15
C SER A 308 2.31 -22.67 4.55
N SER A 309 3.56 -22.39 4.95
CA SER A 309 4.11 -22.56 6.29
C SER A 309 4.92 -21.32 6.69
N THR A 310 5.39 -21.26 7.94
CA THR A 310 6.06 -20.07 8.48
C THR A 310 7.29 -19.65 7.67
N LEU A 311 7.32 -18.41 7.18
CA LEU A 311 8.50 -17.83 6.52
C LEU A 311 9.10 -16.73 7.38
N ASN A 312 10.39 -16.83 7.68
CA ASN A 312 11.14 -15.81 8.39
C ASN A 312 12.27 -15.24 7.52
N VAL A 313 12.30 -13.92 7.32
CA VAL A 313 13.35 -13.21 6.58
C VAL A 313 14.02 -12.20 7.52
N GLY A 314 15.32 -12.37 7.77
CA GLY A 314 16.07 -11.52 8.69
C GLY A 314 16.46 -10.15 8.13
N GLY A 315 16.59 -10.02 6.81
CA GLY A 315 17.01 -8.80 6.11
C GLY A 315 15.94 -8.22 5.18
N LEU A 316 16.39 -7.45 4.18
CA LEU A 316 15.53 -6.82 3.17
C LEU A 316 14.81 -7.88 2.32
N ALA A 317 13.49 -7.79 2.19
CA ALA A 317 12.71 -8.64 1.29
C ALA A 317 12.20 -7.81 0.10
N ASN A 318 12.58 -8.19 -1.12
CA ASN A 318 12.08 -7.58 -2.35
C ASN A 318 11.40 -8.66 -3.21
N LEU A 319 10.09 -8.53 -3.36
CA LEU A 319 9.22 -9.58 -3.90
C LEU A 319 8.40 -9.03 -5.07
N SER A 320 8.24 -9.84 -6.12
CA SER A 320 7.27 -9.54 -7.19
C SER A 320 5.81 -9.78 -6.75
N GLY A 321 5.59 -10.52 -5.67
CA GLY A 321 4.29 -10.84 -5.11
C GLY A 321 4.43 -11.83 -3.96
N LEU A 322 3.44 -11.89 -3.06
CA LEU A 322 3.43 -12.80 -1.93
C LEU A 322 2.02 -13.30 -1.62
N ILE A 323 1.84 -14.61 -1.60
CA ILE A 323 0.66 -15.30 -1.09
C ILE A 323 1.10 -16.08 0.15
N SER A 324 0.67 -15.64 1.33
CA SER A 324 1.01 -16.26 2.61
C SER A 324 -0.23 -16.90 3.21
N SER A 325 -0.29 -18.23 3.28
CA SER A 325 -1.35 -18.93 4.03
C SER A 325 -0.96 -19.29 5.46
N ALA A 326 0.29 -19.04 5.84
CA ALA A 326 0.81 -19.14 7.21
C ALA A 326 1.50 -17.84 7.63
N SER A 327 1.89 -17.73 8.91
CA SER A 327 2.49 -16.50 9.45
C SER A 327 3.87 -16.23 8.84
N SER A 328 4.11 -14.99 8.42
CA SER A 328 5.38 -14.56 7.84
C SER A 328 5.97 -13.39 8.62
N THR A 329 7.28 -13.40 8.82
CA THR A 329 8.02 -12.34 9.50
C THR A 329 9.14 -11.83 8.59
N VAL A 330 9.23 -10.52 8.42
CA VAL A 330 10.34 -9.83 7.76
C VAL A 330 10.89 -8.82 8.77
N ASN A 331 12.10 -9.04 9.29
CA ASN A 331 12.66 -8.22 10.36
C ASN A 331 13.13 -6.82 9.88
N ALA A 332 13.25 -6.61 8.57
CA ALA A 332 13.68 -5.34 7.98
C ALA A 332 12.62 -4.79 6.99
N GLN A 333 13.06 -4.08 5.95
CA GLN A 333 12.18 -3.53 4.92
C GLN A 333 11.57 -4.63 4.04
N LEU A 334 10.30 -4.46 3.68
CA LEU A 334 9.54 -5.30 2.75
C LEU A 334 9.06 -4.47 1.57
N ASN A 335 9.53 -4.80 0.37
CA ASN A 335 9.05 -4.25 -0.89
C ASN A 335 8.28 -5.33 -1.66
N VAL A 336 7.02 -5.06 -2.01
CA VAL A 336 6.22 -5.96 -2.84
C VAL A 336 5.62 -5.19 -4.01
N SER A 337 6.05 -5.53 -5.23
CA SER A 337 5.68 -4.83 -6.46
C SER A 337 4.44 -5.37 -7.17
N GLY A 338 3.94 -6.53 -6.75
CA GLY A 338 2.71 -7.14 -7.26
C GLY A 338 1.77 -7.59 -6.13
N PRO A 339 0.87 -8.55 -6.38
CA PRO A 339 -0.18 -8.88 -5.42
C PRO A 339 0.39 -9.45 -4.12
N LEU A 340 -0.06 -8.89 -3.00
CA LEU A 340 0.22 -9.39 -1.65
C LEU A 340 -1.09 -9.81 -0.98
N SER A 341 -1.20 -11.10 -0.67
CA SER A 341 -2.31 -11.71 0.06
C SER A 341 -1.77 -12.47 1.26
N ALA A 342 -2.02 -11.99 2.47
CA ALA A 342 -1.65 -12.65 3.71
C ALA A 342 -2.91 -13.16 4.43
N SER A 343 -3.23 -14.45 4.31
CA SER A 343 -4.33 -15.05 5.07
C SER A 343 -3.93 -15.47 6.50
N SER A 344 -2.74 -15.08 6.94
CA SER A 344 -2.16 -15.28 8.28
C SER A 344 -1.30 -14.07 8.66
N THR A 345 -0.78 -14.03 9.89
CA THR A 345 -0.06 -12.86 10.42
C THR A 345 1.16 -12.50 9.58
N LEU A 346 1.23 -11.25 9.10
CA LEU A 346 2.43 -10.66 8.53
C LEU A 346 3.04 -9.65 9.50
N ASN A 347 4.30 -9.87 9.89
CA ASN A 347 5.06 -8.96 10.74
C ASN A 347 6.20 -8.33 9.95
N VAL A 348 6.28 -7.00 9.90
CA VAL A 348 7.34 -6.25 9.22
C VAL A 348 8.03 -5.32 10.21
N GLY A 349 9.32 -5.55 10.47
CA GLY A 349 10.11 -4.75 11.41
C GLY A 349 10.58 -3.40 10.84
N GLY A 350 10.65 -3.27 9.52
CA GLY A 350 11.06 -2.04 8.82
C GLY A 350 9.94 -1.41 7.97
N LEU A 351 10.35 -0.59 6.98
CA LEU A 351 9.45 0.03 6.00
C LEU A 351 8.70 -1.06 5.20
N ALA A 352 7.38 -0.93 5.08
CA ALA A 352 6.58 -1.76 4.19
C ALA A 352 6.10 -0.92 2.99
N ASN A 353 6.60 -1.23 1.78
CA ASN A 353 6.26 -0.55 0.53
C ASN A 353 5.59 -1.53 -0.44
N LEU A 354 4.27 -1.43 -0.58
CA LEU A 354 3.44 -2.47 -1.19
C LEU A 354 2.53 -1.88 -2.29
N SER A 355 2.41 -2.58 -3.42
CA SER A 355 1.45 -2.21 -4.47
C SER A 355 -0.01 -2.53 -4.12
N GLY A 356 -0.25 -3.23 -3.03
CA GLY A 356 -1.57 -3.61 -2.52
C GLY A 356 -1.40 -4.57 -1.33
N PHE A 357 -2.40 -4.68 -0.48
CA PHE A 357 -2.37 -5.56 0.68
C PHE A 357 -3.75 -6.10 0.99
N ILE A 358 -3.92 -7.42 0.85
CA ILE A 358 -5.11 -8.14 1.28
C ILE A 358 -4.72 -8.98 2.49
N SER A 359 -5.33 -8.75 3.65
CA SER A 359 -5.04 -9.49 4.87
C SER A 359 -6.30 -10.00 5.54
N ASN A 360 -6.37 -11.31 5.78
CA ASN A 360 -7.46 -11.91 6.54
C ASN A 360 -7.13 -12.07 8.04
N ALA A 361 -5.89 -11.75 8.44
CA ALA A 361 -5.38 -11.94 9.79
C ALA A 361 -4.70 -10.68 10.34
N SER A 362 -4.48 -10.65 11.65
CA SER A 362 -3.77 -9.56 12.31
C SER A 362 -2.34 -9.42 11.79
N SER A 363 -1.95 -8.22 11.37
CA SER A 363 -0.60 -7.92 10.86
C SER A 363 0.00 -6.70 11.56
N THR A 364 1.32 -6.67 11.68
CA THR A 364 2.05 -5.58 12.36
C THR A 364 3.16 -5.02 11.49
N ILE A 365 3.28 -3.69 11.46
CA ILE A 365 4.32 -2.95 10.75
C ILE A 365 4.95 -1.97 11.74
N SER A 366 6.20 -2.21 12.10
CA SER A 366 6.90 -1.43 13.13
C SER A 366 7.45 -0.09 12.62
N SER A 367 7.31 0.22 11.33
CA SER A 367 7.79 1.45 10.69
C SER A 367 6.72 2.08 9.78
N ASN A 368 7.16 2.90 8.82
CA ASN A 368 6.29 3.52 7.83
C ASN A 368 5.64 2.47 6.92
N PHE A 369 4.43 2.78 6.47
CA PHE A 369 3.62 1.92 5.62
C PHE A 369 3.14 2.68 4.39
N LEU A 370 3.62 2.26 3.21
CA LEU A 370 3.30 2.87 1.93
C LEU A 370 2.51 1.86 1.10
N ILE A 371 1.28 2.22 0.72
CA ILE A 371 0.45 1.42 -0.18
C ILE A 371 0.04 2.25 -1.39
N SER A 372 0.41 1.80 -2.59
CA SER A 372 -0.01 2.45 -3.84
C SER A 372 -1.30 1.90 -4.45
N GLY A 373 -1.79 0.73 -3.99
CA GLY A 373 -3.03 0.12 -4.48
C GLY A 373 -4.04 -0.19 -3.37
N VAL A 374 -4.80 -1.28 -3.54
CA VAL A 374 -5.90 -1.61 -2.62
C VAL A 374 -5.38 -2.14 -1.28
N LEU A 375 -5.87 -1.56 -0.18
CA LEU A 375 -5.73 -2.12 1.17
C LEU A 375 -7.08 -2.72 1.60
N ASN A 376 -7.11 -4.04 1.81
CA ASN A 376 -8.24 -4.77 2.35
C ASN A 376 -7.78 -5.64 3.53
N ALA A 377 -7.95 -5.15 4.75
CA ALA A 377 -7.65 -5.89 5.97
C ALA A 377 -8.95 -6.22 6.71
N SER A 378 -9.28 -7.51 6.86
CA SER A 378 -10.48 -7.97 7.57
C SER A 378 -10.24 -8.18 9.08
N SER A 379 -9.03 -7.94 9.57
CA SER A 379 -8.63 -8.05 10.97
C SER A 379 -7.82 -6.80 11.40
N SER A 380 -7.04 -6.87 12.48
CA SER A 380 -6.24 -5.74 12.94
C SER A 380 -4.98 -5.51 12.11
N LEU A 381 -4.74 -4.26 11.70
CA LEU A 381 -3.47 -3.83 11.12
C LEU A 381 -2.88 -2.75 12.02
N ALA A 382 -1.78 -3.07 12.70
CA ALA A 382 -1.08 -2.13 13.57
C ALA A 382 0.14 -1.54 12.84
N VAL A 383 0.21 -0.22 12.73
CA VAL A 383 1.33 0.51 12.11
C VAL A 383 1.89 1.52 13.12
N ALA A 384 3.18 1.43 13.41
CA ALA A 384 3.84 2.34 14.36
C ALA A 384 4.42 3.62 13.71
N GLY A 385 4.70 3.59 12.40
CA GLY A 385 5.15 4.75 11.63
C GLY A 385 4.03 5.49 10.91
N GLY A 386 4.40 6.43 10.04
CA GLY A 386 3.45 7.13 9.16
C GLY A 386 2.90 6.23 8.07
N SER A 387 1.62 6.43 7.71
CA SER A 387 0.95 5.66 6.67
C SER A 387 0.53 6.56 5.49
N SER A 388 0.83 6.13 4.27
CA SER A 388 0.38 6.80 3.04
C SER A 388 -0.32 5.80 2.13
N PHE A 389 -1.52 6.16 1.70
CA PHE A 389 -2.38 5.34 0.85
C PHE A 389 -2.65 6.12 -0.45
N ALA A 390 -2.46 5.50 -1.62
CA ALA A 390 -2.79 6.11 -2.92
C ALA A 390 -3.93 5.38 -3.66
N GLY A 391 -4.46 4.30 -3.08
CA GLY A 391 -5.56 3.51 -3.64
C GLY A 391 -6.74 3.37 -2.68
N ASN A 392 -7.76 2.59 -3.07
CA ASN A 392 -8.95 2.39 -2.25
C ASN A 392 -8.62 1.71 -0.92
N LEU A 393 -9.04 2.35 0.17
CA LEU A 393 -9.05 1.79 1.51
C LEU A 393 -10.44 1.22 1.80
N THR A 394 -10.58 -0.11 1.71
CA THR A 394 -11.86 -0.79 1.93
C THR A 394 -11.78 -1.63 3.19
N PHE A 395 -12.59 -1.28 4.19
CA PHE A 395 -12.75 -2.10 5.39
C PHE A 395 -14.01 -2.96 5.24
N ASN A 396 -13.86 -4.28 5.34
CA ASN A 396 -14.99 -5.21 5.36
C ASN A 396 -15.26 -5.61 6.82
N PRO A 397 -16.25 -5.00 7.51
CA PRO A 397 -16.44 -5.21 8.93
C PRO A 397 -17.10 -6.57 9.19
N SER A 398 -16.30 -7.61 9.47
CA SER A 398 -16.76 -8.74 10.28
C SER A 398 -16.34 -8.49 11.73
N ALA A 399 -17.22 -7.82 12.50
CA ALA A 399 -17.16 -7.59 13.95
C ALA A 399 -15.77 -7.24 14.56
N THR A 400 -15.61 -5.97 14.95
CA THR A 400 -14.45 -5.37 15.66
C THR A 400 -13.16 -5.14 14.86
N THR A 401 -13.27 -4.67 13.61
CA THR A 401 -12.12 -4.09 12.92
C THR A 401 -11.80 -2.72 13.53
N THR A 402 -10.90 -2.69 14.52
CA THR A 402 -10.28 -1.44 15.01
C THR A 402 -9.00 -1.20 14.23
N VAL A 403 -8.97 -0.11 13.45
CA VAL A 403 -7.72 0.39 12.85
C VAL A 403 -7.13 1.41 13.80
N THR A 404 -6.18 0.95 14.61
CA THR A 404 -5.44 1.83 15.52
C THR A 404 -4.15 2.26 14.83
N PHE A 405 -4.08 3.52 14.42
CA PHE A 405 -2.81 4.17 14.09
C PHE A 405 -2.18 4.63 15.41
N SER A 406 -1.42 3.76 16.07
CA SER A 406 -0.80 4.04 17.38
C SER A 406 0.62 4.63 17.27
N GLY A 407 0.89 5.37 16.19
CA GLY A 407 2.20 5.93 15.86
C GLY A 407 2.23 7.45 15.88
N THR A 408 3.42 8.04 15.92
CA THR A 408 3.63 9.49 15.76
C THR A 408 3.47 9.96 14.31
N GLY A 409 2.95 9.13 13.40
CA GLY A 409 2.77 9.44 11.99
C GLY A 409 1.30 9.67 11.64
N GLY A 410 1.02 10.71 10.87
CA GLY A 410 -0.33 11.09 10.47
C GLY A 410 -1.02 10.11 9.51
N ILE A 411 -2.31 10.34 9.25
CA ILE A 411 -3.10 9.63 8.22
C ILE A 411 -3.26 10.56 7.03
N ASN A 412 -2.83 10.13 5.84
CA ASN A 412 -2.97 10.87 4.60
C ASN A 412 -3.68 9.97 3.55
N TRP A 413 -4.95 10.28 3.23
CA TRP A 413 -5.78 9.52 2.29
C TRP A 413 -5.44 9.82 0.83
N ASP A 414 -5.23 11.10 0.52
CA ASP A 414 -4.59 11.62 -0.68
C ASP A 414 -4.09 13.02 -0.35
N SER A 415 -3.29 13.62 -1.24
CA SER A 415 -2.62 14.88 -0.94
C SER A 415 -3.55 15.97 -0.40
N ASN A 416 -4.87 15.97 -0.66
CA ASN A 416 -5.76 17.06 -0.26
C ASN A 416 -7.09 16.65 0.42
N THR A 417 -7.63 15.43 0.37
CA THR A 417 -9.02 15.19 0.83
C THR A 417 -9.19 15.09 2.34
N PHE A 418 -8.32 14.35 3.02
CA PHE A 418 -8.40 14.14 4.47
C PHE A 418 -7.01 13.86 5.06
N VAL A 419 -6.55 14.75 5.93
CA VAL A 419 -5.24 14.68 6.57
C VAL A 419 -5.39 14.80 8.09
N ILE A 420 -4.83 13.84 8.82
CA ILE A 420 -4.62 13.97 10.27
C ILE A 420 -3.13 14.17 10.50
N ASP A 421 -2.74 15.33 11.05
CA ASP A 421 -1.34 15.63 11.32
C ASP A 421 -0.77 14.70 12.43
N ALA A 422 0.46 14.24 12.19
CA ALA A 422 1.33 13.50 13.10
C ALA A 422 1.54 14.21 14.45
N GLY A 423 1.49 15.54 14.48
CA GLY A 423 1.98 16.35 15.59
C GLY A 423 0.98 16.84 16.64
N GLY A 424 -0.34 16.85 16.40
CA GLY A 424 -1.21 17.46 17.43
C GLY A 424 -2.67 17.74 17.12
N ASN A 425 -3.50 16.69 17.01
CA ASN A 425 -4.97 16.84 17.01
C ASN A 425 -5.52 17.75 15.89
N LYS A 426 -4.80 17.88 14.76
CA LYS A 426 -5.20 18.70 13.61
C LYS A 426 -5.78 17.84 12.50
N VAL A 427 -7.00 18.15 12.09
CA VAL A 427 -7.74 17.47 11.02
C VAL A 427 -7.94 18.45 9.86
N GLY A 428 -7.39 18.13 8.69
CA GLY A 428 -7.63 18.85 7.44
C GLY A 428 -8.60 18.08 6.55
N ILE A 429 -9.61 18.77 6.01
CA ILE A 429 -10.51 18.26 4.97
C ILE A 429 -10.38 19.22 3.77
N GLY A 430 -9.82 18.75 2.64
CA GLY A 430 -9.52 19.61 1.49
C GLY A 430 -8.12 20.27 1.51
N THR A 431 -7.24 19.93 2.46
CA THR A 431 -5.86 20.46 2.58
C THR A 431 -4.84 19.40 2.97
N SER A 432 -3.63 19.50 2.40
CA SER A 432 -2.45 18.67 2.70
C SER A 432 -1.73 19.03 3.99
N SER A 433 -2.02 20.21 4.54
CA SER A 433 -1.20 20.85 5.57
C SER A 433 -2.08 21.62 6.55
N PRO A 434 -2.85 20.92 7.40
CA PRO A 434 -3.72 21.58 8.36
C PRO A 434 -2.90 22.40 9.35
N THR A 435 -3.06 23.72 9.32
CA THR A 435 -2.38 24.66 10.22
C THR A 435 -3.05 24.73 11.60
N GLU A 436 -4.33 24.35 11.70
CA GLU A 436 -5.20 24.44 12.89
C GLU A 436 -5.90 23.10 13.22
N ALA A 437 -6.54 23.01 14.40
CA ALA A 437 -7.15 21.78 14.93
C ALA A 437 -8.23 21.15 14.01
N LEU A 438 -9.00 21.97 13.29
CA LEU A 438 -9.94 21.52 12.27
C LEU A 438 -9.97 22.55 11.12
N SER A 439 -9.47 22.16 9.96
CA SER A 439 -9.52 22.93 8.72
C SER A 439 -10.50 22.26 7.76
N ILE A 440 -11.57 22.96 7.38
CA ILE A 440 -12.57 22.49 6.41
C ILE A 440 -12.56 23.45 5.23
N ALA A 441 -12.15 22.97 4.06
CA ALA A 441 -12.37 23.67 2.80
C ALA A 441 -13.68 23.14 2.16
N GLY A 442 -14.81 23.85 2.36
CA GLY A 442 -16.11 23.48 1.78
C GLY A 442 -17.33 23.87 2.64
N ASN A 443 -18.54 23.60 2.11
CA ASN A 443 -19.83 23.94 2.74
C ASN A 443 -20.40 22.78 3.60
N ILE A 444 -20.92 23.06 4.80
CA ILE A 444 -21.50 22.07 5.73
C ILE A 444 -23.05 22.16 5.66
N SER A 445 -23.72 21.10 5.18
CA SER A 445 -25.15 21.17 4.79
C SER A 445 -26.15 20.40 5.67
N ASN A 446 -25.82 20.03 6.92
CA ASN A 446 -26.66 19.13 7.73
C ASN A 446 -26.77 19.47 9.24
N LEU A 447 -27.10 20.72 9.61
CA LEU A 447 -27.37 21.08 11.01
C LEU A 447 -28.68 21.89 11.23
N ALA A 448 -29.85 21.24 11.10
CA ALA A 448 -31.02 21.54 11.94
C ALA A 448 -32.17 20.54 11.68
N SER A 449 -32.61 19.83 12.73
CA SER A 449 -33.91 19.17 12.76
C SER A 449 -35.03 20.20 12.70
N ARG A 450 -36.15 19.87 12.04
CA ARG A 450 -37.24 20.78 11.60
C ARG A 450 -38.07 21.46 12.72
N SER A 451 -37.63 21.41 13.97
CA SER A 451 -38.23 22.14 15.10
C SER A 451 -37.12 22.63 16.04
N PHE A 452 -37.06 23.94 16.26
CA PHE A 452 -36.16 24.55 17.22
C PHE A 452 -36.84 25.78 17.85
N ASN A 453 -37.00 25.78 19.17
CA ASN A 453 -37.59 26.91 19.90
C ASN A 453 -36.51 27.87 20.38
N PRO A 454 -36.58 29.17 20.03
CA PRO A 454 -35.66 30.16 20.59
C PRO A 454 -35.67 30.17 22.12
N THR A 455 -34.51 30.39 22.73
CA THR A 455 -34.38 30.40 24.20
C THR A 455 -33.80 31.72 24.68
N LEU A 456 -34.43 32.34 25.69
CA LEU A 456 -33.90 33.55 26.33
C LEU A 456 -32.58 33.20 27.04
N ARG A 457 -31.48 33.85 26.65
CA ARG A 457 -30.15 33.67 27.23
C ARG A 457 -29.82 34.69 28.31
N GLY A 458 -30.34 35.90 28.16
CA GLY A 458 -30.24 36.94 29.17
C GLY A 458 -30.85 38.25 28.72
N SER A 459 -30.83 39.23 29.63
CA SER A 459 -31.42 40.53 29.40
C SER A 459 -30.72 41.62 30.21
N ALA A 460 -30.82 42.86 29.75
CA ALA A 460 -30.38 44.04 30.46
C ALA A 460 -31.49 45.11 30.41
N SER A 461 -31.60 45.91 31.47
CA SER A 461 -32.50 47.07 31.48
C SER A 461 -31.97 48.15 30.56
N THR A 462 -32.86 48.72 29.76
CA THR A 462 -32.62 49.91 28.95
C THR A 462 -33.19 51.13 29.66
N ASP A 463 -32.96 52.30 29.10
CA ASP A 463 -33.71 53.51 29.42
C ASP A 463 -35.17 53.40 28.92
N SER A 464 -35.97 54.43 29.19
CA SER A 464 -37.41 54.42 28.96
C SER A 464 -37.79 54.35 27.47
N SER A 465 -38.70 53.43 27.14
CA SER A 465 -39.34 53.25 25.84
C SER A 465 -38.34 52.93 24.70
N PRO A 466 -37.58 51.82 24.78
CA PRO A 466 -36.69 51.42 23.69
C PRO A 466 -37.47 51.18 22.40
N ARG A 467 -36.92 51.64 21.27
CA ARG A 467 -37.58 51.60 19.95
C ARG A 467 -36.85 50.80 18.89
N SER A 468 -35.53 50.96 18.81
CA SER A 468 -34.75 50.31 17.76
C SER A 468 -33.43 49.80 18.33
N VAL A 469 -32.98 48.66 17.81
CA VAL A 469 -31.71 48.03 18.15
C VAL A 469 -30.95 47.69 16.88
N TYR A 470 -29.65 47.97 16.88
CA TYR A 470 -28.71 47.56 15.84
C TYR A 470 -27.52 46.88 16.52
N VAL A 471 -27.03 45.78 15.97
CA VAL A 471 -25.83 45.10 16.50
C VAL A 471 -24.70 45.17 15.48
N SER A 472 -23.54 45.63 15.92
CA SER A 472 -22.32 45.69 15.10
C SER A 472 -21.13 45.20 15.92
N GLY A 473 -20.50 44.12 15.43
CA GLY A 473 -19.42 43.45 16.16
C GLY A 473 -19.90 42.97 17.53
N ARG A 474 -19.21 43.42 18.59
CA ARG A 474 -19.52 43.03 19.98
C ARG A 474 -20.55 43.92 20.67
N TYR A 475 -21.07 44.96 20.01
CA TYR A 475 -21.91 45.98 20.64
C TYR A 475 -23.33 45.99 20.08
N ALA A 476 -24.31 46.12 20.96
CA ALA A 476 -25.69 46.45 20.64
C ALA A 476 -25.96 47.93 20.95
N TYR A 477 -26.52 48.63 19.99
CA TYR A 477 -26.87 50.05 20.06
C TYR A 477 -28.38 50.16 20.14
N VAL A 478 -28.89 50.68 21.26
CA VAL A 478 -30.33 50.79 21.55
C VAL A 478 -30.71 52.25 21.65
N VAL A 479 -31.75 52.66 20.93
CA VAL A 479 -32.33 54.01 21.06
C VAL A 479 -33.61 53.97 21.87
N ASN A 480 -33.73 54.91 22.82
CA ASN A 480 -34.82 55.00 23.79
C ASN A 480 -35.62 56.28 23.57
N TYR A 481 -36.88 56.14 23.19
CA TYR A 481 -37.71 57.24 22.71
C TYR A 481 -37.98 58.29 23.79
N THR A 482 -38.53 57.89 24.95
CA THR A 482 -38.81 58.82 26.05
C THR A 482 -37.56 59.13 26.87
N GLY A 483 -36.63 58.17 26.97
CA GLY A 483 -35.32 58.40 27.58
C GLY A 483 -34.47 59.42 26.81
N ASN A 484 -34.74 59.63 25.53
CA ASN A 484 -33.93 60.43 24.61
C ASN A 484 -32.45 60.03 24.60
N THR A 485 -32.17 58.73 24.66
CA THR A 485 -30.79 58.20 24.72
C THR A 485 -30.48 57.23 23.59
N LEU A 486 -29.22 57.27 23.15
CA LEU A 486 -28.53 56.16 22.50
C LEU A 486 -27.73 55.43 23.58
N GLN A 487 -28.08 54.19 23.91
CA GLN A 487 -27.34 53.33 24.84
C GLN A 487 -26.53 52.29 24.08
N ILE A 488 -25.33 51.99 24.59
CA ILE A 488 -24.42 50.98 24.05
C ILE A 488 -24.27 49.87 25.08
N PHE A 489 -24.46 48.62 24.64
CA PHE A 489 -24.29 47.42 25.45
C PHE A 489 -23.23 46.51 24.83
N ASP A 490 -22.33 45.96 25.64
CA ASP A 490 -21.46 44.85 25.23
C ASP A 490 -22.28 43.55 25.29
N VAL A 491 -22.35 42.88 24.14
CA VAL A 491 -23.11 41.65 23.94
C VAL A 491 -22.21 40.45 23.64
N SER A 492 -20.94 40.51 24.04
CA SER A 492 -20.00 39.39 23.91
C SER A 492 -20.36 38.17 24.76
N THR A 493 -21.26 38.34 25.73
CA THR A 493 -21.75 37.27 26.61
C THR A 493 -23.28 37.25 26.63
N SER A 494 -23.87 36.19 27.19
CA SER A 494 -25.32 36.07 27.35
C SER A 494 -25.94 37.09 28.31
N THR A 495 -25.12 37.80 29.08
CA THR A 495 -25.52 38.89 29.98
C THR A 495 -25.07 40.22 29.37
N PRO A 496 -25.95 40.95 28.64
CA PRO A 496 -25.56 42.23 28.06
C PRO A 496 -25.08 43.20 29.15
N ALA A 497 -23.89 43.76 28.99
CA ALA A 497 -23.32 44.72 29.93
C ALA A 497 -23.52 46.14 29.40
N PHE A 498 -24.11 47.03 30.20
CA PHE A 498 -24.20 48.45 29.85
C PHE A 498 -22.80 49.07 29.78
N VAL A 499 -22.49 49.74 28.67
CA VAL A 499 -21.18 50.37 28.43
C VAL A 499 -21.26 51.87 28.62
N SER A 500 -22.18 52.53 27.91
CA SER A 500 -22.31 53.99 27.91
C SER A 500 -23.66 54.43 27.35
N SER A 501 -23.94 55.73 27.48
CA SER A 501 -25.07 56.38 26.83
C SER A 501 -24.69 57.77 26.30
N ALA A 502 -25.39 58.21 25.25
CA ALA A 502 -25.37 59.59 24.76
C ALA A 502 -26.80 60.14 24.66
N SER A 503 -26.95 61.43 24.93
CA SER A 503 -28.23 62.13 24.77
C SER A 503 -28.49 62.45 23.29
N THR A 504 -29.72 62.24 22.86
CA THR A 504 -30.25 62.69 21.57
C THR A 504 -30.96 64.06 21.67
N GLY A 505 -30.83 64.73 22.82
CA GLY A 505 -31.54 65.97 23.13
C GLY A 505 -33.00 65.68 23.50
N SER A 506 -33.94 66.42 22.92
CA SER A 506 -35.39 66.15 22.99
C SER A 506 -35.88 65.49 21.70
N GLY A 507 -35.06 64.61 21.11
CA GLY A 507 -35.23 64.12 19.74
C GLY A 507 -36.34 63.09 19.55
N GLY A 508 -36.70 62.32 20.59
CA GLY A 508 -37.59 61.17 20.46
C GLY A 508 -37.02 60.14 19.47
N PRO A 509 -35.86 59.51 19.75
CA PRO A 509 -35.18 58.67 18.80
C PRO A 509 -35.97 57.39 18.50
N PHE A 510 -36.14 57.09 17.21
CA PHE A 510 -37.10 56.11 16.71
C PHE A 510 -36.46 54.99 15.88
N SER A 511 -35.43 55.31 15.11
CA SER A 511 -34.72 54.39 14.22
C SER A 511 -33.21 54.56 14.38
N ILE A 512 -32.46 53.47 14.35
CA ILE A 512 -30.99 53.49 14.34
C ILE A 512 -30.43 52.64 13.20
N HIS A 513 -29.37 53.12 12.58
CA HIS A 513 -28.54 52.35 11.65
C HIS A 513 -27.06 52.62 11.95
N VAL A 514 -26.26 51.57 12.09
CA VAL A 514 -24.81 51.72 12.31
C VAL A 514 -24.06 51.40 11.02
N SER A 515 -23.16 52.29 10.60
CA SER A 515 -22.29 52.07 9.45
C SER A 515 -20.85 52.48 9.79
N GLY A 516 -19.97 51.48 9.81
CA GLY A 516 -18.58 51.66 10.25
C GLY A 516 -18.49 52.20 11.68
N ARG A 517 -17.86 53.38 11.81
CA ARG A 517 -17.65 54.05 13.11
C ARG A 517 -18.78 55.01 13.52
N TYR A 518 -19.88 55.06 12.78
CA TYR A 518 -20.96 56.02 13.02
C TYR A 518 -22.29 55.33 13.27
N ALA A 519 -23.03 55.84 14.25
CA ALA A 519 -24.43 55.51 14.48
C ALA A 519 -25.32 56.68 14.01
N TYR A 520 -26.25 56.38 13.11
CA TYR A 520 -27.23 57.32 12.59
C TYR A 520 -28.53 57.08 13.34
N VAL A 521 -29.14 58.13 13.88
CA VAL A 521 -30.34 58.05 14.72
C VAL A 521 -31.41 58.97 14.17
N GLY A 522 -32.53 58.40 13.71
CA GLY A 522 -33.71 59.17 13.29
C GLY A 522 -34.54 59.59 14.50
N ASN A 523 -34.86 60.88 14.58
CA ASN A 523 -35.54 61.54 15.70
C ASN A 523 -36.93 62.01 15.25
N SER A 524 -37.96 61.46 15.88
CA SER A 524 -39.34 61.72 15.49
C SER A 524 -39.90 63.04 16.03
N ASP A 525 -39.46 63.50 17.21
CA ASP A 525 -40.07 64.67 17.86
C ASP A 525 -39.47 65.98 17.35
N THR A 526 -38.20 65.95 16.93
CA THR A 526 -37.51 67.11 16.35
C THR A 526 -37.48 67.11 14.83
N ASN A 527 -37.95 66.05 14.18
CA ASN A 527 -37.83 65.85 12.73
C ASN A 527 -36.38 66.04 12.27
N THR A 528 -35.47 65.23 12.85
CA THR A 528 -34.05 65.26 12.51
C THR A 528 -33.52 63.85 12.35
N PHE A 529 -32.33 63.69 11.75
CA PHE A 529 -31.45 62.59 12.12
C PHE A 529 -30.17 63.14 12.73
N GLN A 530 -29.62 62.42 13.69
CA GLN A 530 -28.36 62.70 14.37
C GLN A 530 -27.32 61.67 14.00
N ILE A 531 -26.06 62.10 13.85
CA ILE A 531 -24.93 61.20 13.64
C ILE A 531 -24.06 61.22 14.89
N PHE A 532 -23.75 60.05 15.42
CA PHE A 532 -22.82 59.86 16.53
C PHE A 532 -21.56 59.15 16.05
N ASP A 533 -20.38 59.67 16.43
CA ASP A 533 -19.13 58.92 16.36
C ASP A 533 -19.09 57.93 17.53
N ILE A 534 -19.00 56.65 17.19
CA ILE A 534 -19.00 55.51 18.13
C ILE A 534 -17.65 54.78 18.10
N SER A 535 -16.59 55.40 17.58
CA SER A 535 -15.23 54.83 17.59
C SER A 535 -14.73 54.53 19.00
N ASN A 536 -15.13 55.36 19.97
CA ASN A 536 -15.00 55.05 21.40
C ASN A 536 -16.37 54.68 21.98
N SER A 537 -16.63 53.38 22.10
CA SER A 537 -17.89 52.84 22.64
C SER A 537 -18.17 53.24 24.10
N SER A 538 -17.16 53.67 24.86
CA SER A 538 -17.34 54.18 26.23
C SER A 538 -17.73 55.66 26.29
N ALA A 539 -17.56 56.41 25.20
CA ALA A 539 -17.87 57.83 25.11
C ALA A 539 -18.31 58.22 23.69
N PRO A 540 -19.50 57.79 23.24
CA PRO A 540 -20.05 58.19 21.95
C PRO A 540 -20.31 59.70 21.88
N VAL A 541 -19.99 60.33 20.76
CA VAL A 541 -20.07 61.80 20.59
C VAL A 541 -21.02 62.15 19.45
N SER A 542 -21.96 63.07 19.69
CA SER A 542 -22.81 63.62 18.63
C SER A 542 -21.98 64.52 17.70
N VAL A 543 -21.94 64.18 16.42
CA VAL A 543 -21.15 64.84 15.37
C VAL A 543 -21.98 65.89 14.64
N SER A 544 -23.23 65.56 14.30
CA SER A 544 -24.12 66.47 13.58
C SER A 544 -25.59 66.14 13.84
N THR A 545 -26.46 67.13 13.63
CA THR A 545 -27.92 67.00 13.64
C THR A 545 -28.45 67.65 12.37
N THR A 546 -29.21 66.91 11.57
CA THR A 546 -29.73 67.36 10.27
C THR A 546 -31.24 67.30 10.29
N SER A 547 -31.92 68.39 9.89
CA SER A 547 -33.39 68.40 9.80
C SER A 547 -33.86 67.49 8.67
N THR A 548 -34.84 66.66 8.99
CA THR A 548 -35.64 65.89 8.06
C THR A 548 -37.01 66.56 7.98
N MET A 549 -37.68 66.45 6.83
CA MET A 549 -39.04 66.99 6.66
C MET A 549 -40.07 66.00 7.25
N GLY A 550 -39.89 65.63 8.53
CA GLY A 550 -40.73 64.65 9.22
C GLY A 550 -40.30 63.20 9.03
N SER A 551 -39.13 62.94 8.45
CA SER A 551 -38.62 61.58 8.23
C SER A 551 -37.92 61.04 9.48
N GLN A 552 -38.50 60.01 10.13
CA GLN A 552 -37.92 59.39 11.33
C GLN A 552 -37.32 57.99 11.13
N TYR A 553 -37.65 57.30 10.03
CA TYR A 553 -37.06 56.00 9.70
C TYR A 553 -35.90 56.20 8.74
N ILE A 554 -34.77 55.57 9.02
CA ILE A 554 -33.56 55.76 8.24
C ILE A 554 -32.93 54.42 7.84
N TYR A 555 -32.29 54.43 6.68
CA TYR A 555 -31.40 53.36 6.23
C TYR A 555 -30.15 53.96 5.63
N VAL A 556 -28.98 53.42 5.97
CA VAL A 556 -27.70 53.89 5.45
C VAL A 556 -27.20 52.89 4.42
N SER A 557 -26.90 53.36 3.20
CA SER A 557 -26.27 52.53 2.17
C SER A 557 -25.16 53.32 1.49
N GLY A 558 -23.93 52.81 1.63
CA GLY A 558 -22.72 53.50 1.19
C GLY A 558 -22.60 54.87 1.86
N ARG A 559 -22.54 55.92 1.03
CA ARG A 559 -22.41 57.33 1.48
C ARG A 559 -23.74 58.04 1.70
N TYR A 560 -24.88 57.34 1.56
CA TYR A 560 -26.19 57.98 1.58
C TYR A 560 -27.04 57.53 2.78
N VAL A 561 -27.76 58.48 3.36
CA VAL A 561 -28.87 58.24 4.29
C VAL A 561 -30.17 58.37 3.52
N TYR A 562 -30.96 57.32 3.53
CA TYR A 562 -32.31 57.25 2.99
C TYR A 562 -33.29 57.40 4.16
N ALA A 563 -34.01 58.51 4.20
CA ALA A 563 -34.92 58.84 5.30
C ALA A 563 -36.36 58.87 4.80
N VAL A 564 -37.26 58.20 5.52
CA VAL A 564 -38.70 58.22 5.23
C VAL A 564 -39.52 58.58 6.47
N GLY A 565 -40.63 59.26 6.24
CA GLY A 565 -41.66 59.54 7.25
C GLY A 565 -42.77 60.40 6.68
N GLY A 566 -43.99 60.18 7.17
CA GLY A 566 -45.19 60.73 6.55
C GLY A 566 -45.23 60.39 5.05
N THR A 567 -45.31 61.42 4.20
CA THR A 567 -45.35 61.30 2.74
C THR A 567 -44.01 61.58 2.05
N ASN A 568 -42.91 61.68 2.81
CA ASN A 568 -41.61 62.10 2.30
C ASN A 568 -40.61 60.94 2.24
N PHE A 569 -39.89 60.86 1.13
CA PHE A 569 -38.68 60.05 0.96
C PHE A 569 -37.52 60.98 0.60
N GLN A 570 -36.57 61.13 1.51
CA GLN A 570 -35.44 62.05 1.39
C GLN A 570 -34.13 61.27 1.30
N ILE A 571 -33.20 61.77 0.49
CA ILE A 571 -31.85 61.21 0.38
C ILE A 571 -30.84 62.30 0.76
N PHE A 572 -29.88 61.95 1.61
CA PHE A 572 -28.79 62.82 2.04
C PHE A 572 -27.44 62.18 1.76
N ASP A 573 -26.47 62.96 1.27
CA ASP A 573 -25.07 62.57 1.17
C ASP A 573 -24.39 62.82 2.53
N VAL A 574 -23.82 61.76 3.10
CA VAL A 574 -23.09 61.76 4.38
C VAL A 574 -21.62 61.39 4.19
N THR A 575 -21.05 61.65 3.01
CA THR A 575 -19.60 61.52 2.76
C THR A 575 -18.78 62.27 3.83
N ASN A 576 -19.28 63.43 4.27
CA ASN A 576 -18.81 64.09 5.48
C ASN A 576 -19.86 64.01 6.59
N PRO A 577 -19.70 63.12 7.59
CA PRO A 577 -20.66 62.97 8.69
C PRO A 577 -20.86 64.22 9.55
N ALA A 578 -19.92 65.16 9.54
CA ALA A 578 -20.07 66.46 10.22
C ALA A 578 -20.98 67.43 9.47
N TYR A 579 -21.18 67.23 8.16
CA TYR A 579 -21.98 68.10 7.29
C TYR A 579 -22.79 67.29 6.28
N PRO A 580 -23.86 66.59 6.69
CA PRO A 580 -24.77 65.93 5.78
C PRO A 580 -25.42 66.92 4.80
N VAL A 581 -25.50 66.55 3.52
CA VAL A 581 -26.07 67.41 2.45
C VAL A 581 -27.35 66.78 1.89
N PRO A 582 -28.49 67.48 1.84
CA PRO A 582 -29.69 66.97 1.17
C PRO A 582 -29.45 66.84 -0.34
N VAL A 583 -29.79 65.68 -0.90
CA VAL A 583 -29.59 65.34 -2.32
C VAL A 583 -30.90 65.42 -3.08
N SER A 584 -31.96 64.79 -2.56
CA SER A 584 -33.28 64.78 -3.21
C SER A 584 -34.41 64.58 -2.22
N ILE A 585 -35.62 64.90 -2.68
CA ILE A 585 -36.88 64.52 -2.04
C ILE A 585 -37.83 63.95 -3.10
N ALA A 586 -38.47 62.83 -2.77
CA ALA A 586 -39.57 62.26 -3.52
C ALA A 586 -40.79 62.11 -2.61
N SER A 587 -41.98 62.21 -3.19
CA SER A 587 -43.21 61.94 -2.46
C SER A 587 -43.58 60.46 -2.56
N ILE A 588 -44.01 59.89 -1.45
CA ILE A 588 -44.55 58.54 -1.35
C ILE A 588 -46.06 58.60 -1.08
N THR A 589 -46.77 57.52 -1.40
CA THR A 589 -48.22 57.44 -1.20
C THR A 589 -48.53 56.67 0.09
N GLY A 590 -49.02 57.37 1.11
CA GLY A 590 -49.32 56.79 2.42
C GLY A 590 -48.42 57.34 3.52
N SER A 591 -48.33 56.62 4.63
CA SER A 591 -47.45 56.95 5.75
C SER A 591 -46.34 55.92 5.83
N ALA A 592 -45.11 56.30 5.48
CA ALA A 592 -43.98 55.39 5.57
C ALA A 592 -43.71 54.94 7.02
N VAL A 593 -43.41 53.66 7.18
CA VAL A 593 -43.06 53.05 8.47
C VAL A 593 -41.78 52.20 8.44
N SER A 594 -41.22 51.93 7.26
CA SER A 594 -39.92 51.27 7.13
C SER A 594 -39.30 51.55 5.76
N VAL A 595 -37.97 51.56 5.70
CA VAL A 595 -37.18 51.66 4.47
C VAL A 595 -35.99 50.71 4.55
N GLN A 596 -35.73 49.99 3.46
CA GLN A 596 -34.49 49.24 3.26
C GLN A 596 -33.96 49.49 1.85
N VAL A 597 -32.63 49.62 1.72
CA VAL A 597 -31.98 49.83 0.42
C VAL A 597 -31.03 48.68 0.12
N ILE A 598 -31.32 47.91 -0.92
CA ILE A 598 -30.48 46.81 -1.39
C ILE A 598 -30.04 47.09 -2.83
N GLY A 599 -28.72 47.19 -3.02
CA GLY A 599 -28.15 47.57 -4.30
C GLY A 599 -28.67 48.92 -4.78
N ARG A 600 -29.40 48.92 -5.90
CA ARG A 600 -29.96 50.14 -6.51
C ARG A 600 -31.42 50.44 -6.13
N TYR A 601 -32.04 49.61 -5.29
CA TYR A 601 -33.48 49.72 -5.03
C TYR A 601 -33.76 50.08 -3.57
N ALA A 602 -34.66 51.04 -3.37
CA ALA A 602 -35.20 51.39 -2.07
C ALA A 602 -36.63 50.83 -1.94
N TYR A 603 -36.84 49.98 -0.94
CA TYR A 603 -38.11 49.36 -0.61
C TYR A 603 -38.71 50.10 0.57
N ILE A 604 -39.96 50.55 0.45
CA ILE A 604 -40.63 51.39 1.45
C ILE A 604 -41.99 50.77 1.73
N SER A 605 -42.31 50.54 3.01
CA SER A 605 -43.63 50.08 3.43
C SER A 605 -44.45 51.20 4.05
N ASN A 606 -45.73 51.25 3.71
CA ASN A 606 -46.68 52.26 4.15
C ASN A 606 -47.82 51.65 4.98
N SER A 607 -48.24 52.34 6.04
CA SER A 607 -49.25 51.87 7.01
C SER A 607 -50.64 52.52 6.87
N ASN A 608 -50.97 53.09 5.70
CA ASN A 608 -52.32 53.64 5.45
C ASN A 608 -53.40 52.53 5.50
N THR A 609 -54.68 52.88 5.42
CA THR A 609 -55.83 51.97 5.62
C THR A 609 -55.76 50.66 4.81
N ASN A 610 -55.10 50.66 3.65
CA ASN A 610 -54.86 49.45 2.85
C ASN A 610 -53.39 48.99 2.86
N GLY A 611 -52.47 49.81 3.36
CA GLY A 611 -51.02 49.61 3.29
C GLY A 611 -50.48 49.51 1.85
N SER A 612 -49.17 49.66 1.69
CA SER A 612 -48.51 49.37 0.41
C SER A 612 -47.01 49.11 0.56
N LEU A 613 -46.45 48.37 -0.40
CA LEU A 613 -45.03 48.30 -0.68
C LEU A 613 -44.74 49.17 -1.90
N GLN A 614 -43.88 50.18 -1.73
CA GLN A 614 -43.38 51.00 -2.83
C GLN A 614 -41.90 50.69 -3.07
N ILE A 615 -41.52 50.59 -4.35
CA ILE A 615 -40.14 50.31 -4.74
C ILE A 615 -39.65 51.44 -5.64
N PHE A 616 -38.54 52.06 -5.26
CA PHE A 616 -37.89 53.11 -6.01
C PHE A 616 -36.55 52.62 -6.58
N ASP A 617 -36.25 52.97 -7.83
CA ASP A 617 -34.89 52.97 -8.35
C ASP A 617 -34.15 54.18 -7.82
N VAL A 618 -33.05 53.92 -7.11
CA VAL A 618 -32.15 54.93 -6.52
C VAL A 618 -30.75 54.86 -7.13
N ALA A 619 -30.59 54.27 -8.32
CA ALA A 619 -29.32 54.26 -9.06
C ALA A 619 -28.78 55.68 -9.29
N ASN A 620 -29.67 56.66 -9.46
CA ASN A 620 -29.36 58.08 -9.36
C ASN A 620 -30.00 58.67 -8.10
N PRO A 621 -29.23 58.84 -7.00
CA PRO A 621 -29.75 59.39 -5.74
C PRO A 621 -30.31 60.81 -5.87
N ALA A 622 -29.93 61.59 -6.88
CA ALA A 622 -30.46 62.93 -7.12
C ALA A 622 -31.87 62.92 -7.76
N SER A 623 -32.29 61.80 -8.34
CA SER A 623 -33.56 61.65 -9.04
C SER A 623 -34.13 60.24 -8.86
N PRO A 624 -34.55 59.86 -7.64
CA PRO A 624 -35.16 58.56 -7.39
C PRO A 624 -36.47 58.38 -8.20
N VAL A 625 -36.68 57.20 -8.78
CA VAL A 625 -37.83 56.90 -9.64
C VAL A 625 -38.70 55.82 -9.01
N LEU A 626 -40.00 56.09 -8.81
CA LEU A 626 -40.96 55.08 -8.36
C LEU A 626 -41.18 54.04 -9.48
N LEU A 627 -40.85 52.78 -9.21
CA LEU A 627 -41.05 51.67 -10.16
C LEU A 627 -42.40 51.00 -9.97
N SER A 628 -42.81 50.76 -8.73
CA SER A 628 -44.06 50.05 -8.43
C SER A 628 -44.66 50.48 -7.10
N THR A 629 -45.99 50.42 -7.04
CA THR A 629 -46.76 50.46 -5.78
C THR A 629 -47.64 49.21 -5.73
N THR A 630 -47.39 48.34 -4.76
CA THR A 630 -48.16 47.11 -4.54
C THR A 630 -49.00 47.27 -3.28
N SER A 631 -50.33 47.24 -3.43
CA SER A 631 -51.25 47.31 -2.29
C SER A 631 -51.12 46.08 -1.40
N THR A 632 -51.19 46.29 -0.10
CA THR A 632 -51.32 45.21 0.90
C THR A 632 -52.79 45.09 1.33
N SER A 633 -53.10 44.20 2.27
CA SER A 633 -54.47 43.99 2.76
C SER A 633 -54.76 44.59 4.13
N ASP A 634 -53.75 44.76 4.99
CA ASP A 634 -53.97 45.22 6.36
C ASP A 634 -52.77 46.03 6.91
N GLY A 635 -52.52 47.20 6.33
CA GLY A 635 -51.53 48.19 6.79
C GLY A 635 -50.12 47.63 7.05
N ALA A 636 -49.19 47.83 6.11
CA ALA A 636 -47.83 47.32 6.30
C ALA A 636 -47.15 47.94 7.54
N VAL A 637 -46.48 47.10 8.34
CA VAL A 637 -45.85 47.49 9.60
C VAL A 637 -44.34 47.62 9.45
N THR A 638 -43.71 46.65 8.76
CA THR A 638 -42.27 46.65 8.51
C THR A 638 -41.93 45.68 7.38
N ILE A 639 -40.71 45.81 6.85
CA ILE A 639 -40.16 44.96 5.79
C ILE A 639 -38.75 44.49 6.13
N PHE A 640 -38.38 43.35 5.55
CA PHE A 640 -37.00 42.92 5.42
C PHE A 640 -36.75 42.38 4.02
N VAL A 641 -35.66 42.78 3.39
CA VAL A 641 -35.29 42.37 2.02
C VAL A 641 -34.13 41.38 2.11
N SER A 642 -34.30 40.18 1.56
CA SER A 642 -33.25 39.16 1.52
C SER A 642 -33.23 38.50 0.13
N GLY A 643 -32.13 38.70 -0.59
CA GLY A 643 -32.01 38.27 -1.98
C GLY A 643 -33.08 38.91 -2.86
N GLN A 644 -33.81 38.08 -3.62
CA GLN A 644 -34.92 38.49 -4.48
C GLN A 644 -36.26 38.64 -3.76
N TYR A 645 -36.31 38.48 -2.43
CA TYR A 645 -37.57 38.43 -1.69
C TYR A 645 -37.71 39.61 -0.72
N VAL A 646 -38.92 40.19 -0.68
CA VAL A 646 -39.35 41.16 0.34
C VAL A 646 -40.31 40.47 1.28
N TYR A 647 -39.94 40.40 2.55
CA TYR A 647 -40.75 39.88 3.63
C TYR A 647 -41.43 41.05 4.32
N LEU A 648 -42.76 41.11 4.20
CA LEU A 648 -43.58 42.20 4.69
C LEU A 648 -44.52 41.68 5.77
N VAL A 649 -44.60 42.40 6.88
CA VAL A 649 -45.60 42.14 7.92
C VAL A 649 -46.75 43.12 7.78
N GLU A 650 -47.97 42.60 7.72
CA GLU A 650 -49.24 43.33 7.68
C GLU A 650 -50.23 42.69 8.68
N GLY A 651 -50.73 43.45 9.65
CA GLY A 651 -51.58 42.90 10.71
C GLY A 651 -50.96 41.70 11.43
N THR A 652 -51.55 40.52 11.24
CA THR A 652 -51.09 39.20 11.73
C THR A 652 -50.60 38.28 10.60
N THR A 653 -50.14 38.86 9.49
CA THR A 653 -49.73 38.12 8.30
C THR A 653 -48.30 38.47 7.91
N LEU A 654 -47.48 37.44 7.71
CA LEU A 654 -46.22 37.54 6.98
C LEU A 654 -46.51 37.26 5.51
N ARG A 655 -46.34 38.27 4.66
CA ARG A 655 -46.44 38.16 3.20
C ARG A 655 -45.05 38.23 2.58
N ILE A 656 -44.80 37.36 1.61
CA ILE A 656 -43.53 37.28 0.89
C ILE A 656 -43.78 37.66 -0.56
N PHE A 657 -43.08 38.70 -1.02
CA PHE A 657 -43.07 39.12 -2.40
C PHE A 657 -41.78 38.68 -3.08
N ASP A 658 -41.90 38.09 -4.27
CA ASP A 658 -40.80 37.99 -5.23
C ASP A 658 -40.67 39.33 -5.97
N VAL A 659 -39.47 39.89 -5.91
CA VAL A 659 -39.10 41.17 -6.51
C VAL A 659 -37.97 41.02 -7.54
N ASP A 660 -37.81 39.84 -8.15
CA ASP A 660 -36.90 39.63 -9.28
C ASP A 660 -37.14 40.66 -10.41
N ASN A 661 -38.42 41.03 -10.63
CA ASN A 661 -38.79 42.24 -11.35
C ASN A 661 -39.33 43.33 -10.39
N PRO A 662 -38.51 44.31 -9.98
CA PRO A 662 -38.91 45.37 -9.05
C PRO A 662 -40.01 46.30 -9.57
N ALA A 663 -40.29 46.32 -10.86
CA ALA A 663 -41.40 47.08 -11.44
C ALA A 663 -42.74 46.32 -11.37
N ALA A 664 -42.72 45.02 -11.10
CA ALA A 664 -43.91 44.18 -10.95
C ALA A 664 -43.73 43.11 -9.86
N PRO A 665 -43.70 43.49 -8.56
CA PRO A 665 -43.62 42.54 -7.46
C PRO A 665 -44.79 41.54 -7.44
N ILE A 666 -44.50 40.27 -7.15
CA ILE A 666 -45.51 39.20 -7.11
C ILE A 666 -45.57 38.61 -5.69
N SER A 667 -46.76 38.52 -5.10
CA SER A 667 -46.95 37.82 -3.83
C SER A 667 -46.83 36.32 -4.05
N VAL A 668 -45.80 35.69 -3.48
CA VAL A 668 -45.50 34.25 -3.67
C VAL A 668 -45.90 33.39 -2.48
N GLY A 669 -46.00 33.96 -1.28
CA GLY A 669 -46.37 33.23 -0.07
C GLY A 669 -46.96 34.12 1.01
N THR A 670 -47.79 33.51 1.85
CA THR A 670 -48.41 34.16 3.02
C THR A 670 -48.52 33.16 4.15
N VAL A 671 -48.29 33.59 5.39
CA VAL A 671 -48.57 32.80 6.59
C VAL A 671 -49.08 33.69 7.71
N THR A 672 -50.04 33.21 8.47
CA THR A 672 -50.57 33.89 9.66
C THR A 672 -49.62 33.68 10.83
N THR A 673 -49.37 34.75 11.58
CA THR A 673 -48.58 34.76 12.81
C THR A 673 -49.48 34.66 14.03
N ASP A 674 -48.97 34.20 15.17
CA ASP A 674 -49.75 34.01 16.39
C ASP A 674 -50.18 35.35 17.02
N SER A 675 -49.47 36.43 16.71
CA SER A 675 -49.83 37.79 17.12
C SER A 675 -49.32 38.84 16.12
N SER A 676 -49.66 40.12 16.31
CA SER A 676 -49.26 41.21 15.40
C SER A 676 -47.77 41.56 15.54
N PRO A 677 -46.92 41.19 14.56
CA PRO A 677 -45.49 41.46 14.62
C PRO A 677 -45.23 42.94 14.33
N ARG A 678 -44.20 43.49 14.97
CA ARG A 678 -43.73 44.88 14.73
C ARG A 678 -42.34 44.94 14.14
N SER A 679 -41.63 43.83 14.18
CA SER A 679 -40.26 43.72 13.68
C SER A 679 -40.07 42.38 13.00
N ILE A 680 -39.28 42.39 11.94
CA ILE A 680 -38.88 41.21 11.18
C ILE A 680 -37.41 41.32 10.83
N TYR A 681 -36.70 40.20 10.91
CA TYR A 681 -35.34 40.07 10.42
C TYR A 681 -35.21 38.72 9.74
N VAL A 682 -34.61 38.68 8.55
CA VAL A 682 -34.38 37.43 7.83
C VAL A 682 -32.90 37.16 7.78
N SER A 683 -32.49 35.97 8.21
CA SER A 683 -31.10 35.50 8.13
C SER A 683 -31.08 34.12 7.51
N GLY A 684 -30.55 34.03 6.28
CA GLY A 684 -30.53 32.80 5.51
C GLY A 684 -31.94 32.26 5.29
N ARG A 685 -32.17 31.03 5.77
CA ARG A 685 -33.42 30.28 5.64
C ARG A 685 -34.53 30.72 6.61
N TYR A 686 -34.23 31.53 7.62
CA TYR A 686 -35.18 31.81 8.70
C TYR A 686 -35.60 33.27 8.75
N ALA A 687 -36.90 33.50 8.96
CA ALA A 687 -37.47 34.79 9.29
C ALA A 687 -37.83 34.82 10.79
N TYR A 688 -37.34 35.83 11.48
CA TYR A 688 -37.51 36.04 12.91
C TYR A 688 -38.44 37.21 13.13
N LEU A 689 -39.55 36.98 13.82
CA LEU A 689 -40.62 37.96 14.00
C LEU A 689 -40.81 38.28 15.49
N GLY A 690 -40.79 39.56 15.82
CA GLY A 690 -40.99 40.07 17.18
C GLY A 690 -42.33 40.75 17.30
N SER A 691 -43.17 40.23 18.20
CA SER A 691 -44.57 40.62 18.33
C SER A 691 -44.93 41.01 19.77
N SER A 692 -46.22 41.09 20.08
CA SER A 692 -46.69 41.50 21.41
C SER A 692 -46.60 40.34 22.41
N GLY A 693 -45.39 40.07 22.90
CA GLY A 693 -45.09 39.05 23.91
C GLY A 693 -44.61 37.71 23.34
N THR A 694 -44.57 37.56 22.01
CA THR A 694 -44.02 36.40 21.30
C THR A 694 -42.81 36.78 20.44
N PHE A 695 -41.89 35.83 20.32
CA PHE A 695 -40.80 35.80 19.36
C PHE A 695 -40.95 34.53 18.54
N GLU A 696 -41.28 34.68 17.25
CA GLU A 696 -41.62 33.57 16.35
C GLU A 696 -40.52 33.39 15.30
N THR A 697 -40.23 32.14 14.96
CA THR A 697 -39.24 31.77 13.93
C THR A 697 -39.93 30.96 12.84
N PHE A 698 -39.89 31.47 11.62
CA PHE A 698 -40.43 30.82 10.43
C PHE A 698 -39.29 30.31 9.55
N ASP A 699 -39.39 29.07 9.09
CA ASP A 699 -38.62 28.55 7.97
C ASP A 699 -39.21 29.10 6.69
N VAL A 700 -38.43 29.92 5.99
CA VAL A 700 -38.76 30.57 4.72
C VAL A 700 -37.91 30.03 3.57
N GLY A 701 -37.27 28.86 3.75
CA GLY A 701 -36.49 28.20 2.71
C GLY A 701 -37.33 27.79 1.49
N ASN A 702 -38.64 27.64 1.67
CA ASN A 702 -39.60 27.68 0.58
C ASN A 702 -40.47 28.95 0.73
N PRO A 703 -40.18 30.03 -0.04
CA PRO A 703 -40.90 31.30 0.03
C PRO A 703 -42.41 31.19 -0.27
N SER A 704 -42.84 30.16 -1.01
CA SER A 704 -44.26 29.95 -1.31
C SER A 704 -45.02 29.20 -0.20
N ALA A 705 -44.30 28.61 0.75
CA ALA A 705 -44.88 27.84 1.85
C ALA A 705 -44.04 28.03 3.13
N PRO A 706 -44.01 29.24 3.71
CA PRO A 706 -43.31 29.49 4.96
C PRO A 706 -43.97 28.75 6.14
N VAL A 707 -43.17 28.20 7.05
CA VAL A 707 -43.64 27.33 8.15
C VAL A 707 -43.10 27.81 9.49
N LEU A 708 -43.96 27.93 10.50
CA LEU A 708 -43.53 28.19 11.88
C LEU A 708 -42.74 26.99 12.42
N VAL A 709 -41.48 27.21 12.82
CA VAL A 709 -40.57 26.15 13.31
C VAL A 709 -40.19 26.30 14.79
N GLY A 710 -40.51 27.46 15.38
CA GLY A 710 -40.30 27.71 16.79
C GLY A 710 -40.93 29.01 17.27
N SER A 711 -41.25 29.06 18.55
CA SER A 711 -41.72 30.27 19.22
C SER A 711 -41.21 30.34 20.66
N ALA A 712 -41.12 31.56 21.18
CA ALA A 712 -40.69 31.85 22.54
C ALA A 712 -41.45 33.04 23.11
N SER A 713 -41.57 33.11 24.44
CA SER A 713 -42.09 34.29 25.12
C SER A 713 -41.02 35.39 25.16
N ALA A 714 -41.37 36.58 24.69
CA ALA A 714 -40.53 37.79 24.72
C ALA A 714 -40.94 38.78 25.84
N GLY A 715 -41.65 38.30 26.87
CA GLY A 715 -42.02 39.08 28.04
C GLY A 715 -43.30 38.57 28.73
N THR A 716 -43.67 39.18 29.86
CA THR A 716 -44.85 38.76 30.62
C THR A 716 -46.13 38.99 29.81
N SER A 717 -47.01 38.00 29.79
CA SER A 717 -48.34 38.04 29.16
C SER A 717 -49.12 39.27 29.63
N GLY A 718 -49.66 40.05 28.69
CA GLY A 718 -50.51 41.22 29.00
C GLY A 718 -49.99 42.59 28.57
N GLY A 719 -49.04 42.69 27.62
CA GLY A 719 -48.66 43.99 27.04
C GLY A 719 -47.20 44.17 26.63
N SER A 720 -46.36 43.14 26.73
CA SER A 720 -44.98 43.17 26.22
C SER A 720 -44.94 43.49 24.74
N ASN A 721 -44.18 44.51 24.33
CA ASN A 721 -44.24 45.08 22.98
C ASN A 721 -42.83 45.12 22.37
N VAL A 722 -42.44 44.05 21.68
CA VAL A 722 -41.18 44.01 20.95
C VAL A 722 -41.24 45.06 19.84
N LYS A 723 -40.33 46.04 19.86
CA LYS A 723 -40.32 47.14 18.88
C LYS A 723 -39.36 46.92 17.73
N SER A 724 -38.24 46.27 18.02
CA SER A 724 -37.19 46.00 17.06
C SER A 724 -36.50 44.72 17.47
N LEU A 725 -36.01 44.01 16.46
CA LEU A 725 -35.14 42.87 16.64
C LEU A 725 -34.01 42.95 15.62
N PHE A 726 -32.85 42.42 16.00
CA PHE A 726 -31.69 42.30 15.13
C PHE A 726 -31.10 40.91 15.34
N VAL A 727 -30.71 40.21 14.27
CA VAL A 727 -30.08 38.89 14.38
C VAL A 727 -28.63 38.97 13.93
N ALA A 728 -27.72 38.55 14.81
CA ALA A 728 -26.30 38.45 14.52
C ALA A 728 -25.77 37.07 14.95
N GLY A 729 -25.29 36.30 13.98
CA GLY A 729 -24.82 34.93 14.21
C GLY A 729 -25.92 34.04 14.81
N ARG A 730 -25.65 33.47 15.99
CA ARG A 730 -26.56 32.58 16.72
C ARG A 730 -27.59 33.32 17.59
N TYR A 731 -27.52 34.64 17.68
CA TYR A 731 -28.30 35.40 18.64
C TYR A 731 -29.27 36.39 17.97
N ALA A 732 -30.47 36.47 18.52
CA ALA A 732 -31.43 37.53 18.24
C ALA A 732 -31.50 38.50 19.42
N TYR A 733 -31.42 39.79 19.12
CA TYR A 733 -31.39 40.89 20.07
C TYR A 733 -32.70 41.67 19.94
N LEU A 734 -33.54 41.62 20.96
CA LEU A 734 -34.88 42.20 20.96
C LEU A 734 -34.95 43.34 21.96
N VAL A 735 -35.64 44.42 21.60
CA VAL A 735 -35.99 45.46 22.56
C VAL A 735 -37.48 45.44 22.89
N ASN A 736 -37.79 45.34 24.17
CA ASN A 736 -39.15 45.33 24.68
C ASN A 736 -39.45 46.66 25.37
N ASN A 737 -40.43 47.37 24.82
CA ASN A 737 -40.81 48.71 25.25
C ASN A 737 -41.52 48.73 26.61
N THR A 738 -42.24 47.66 26.94
CA THR A 738 -43.06 47.59 28.16
C THR A 738 -42.21 47.25 29.38
N SER A 739 -41.25 46.34 29.20
CA SER A 739 -40.30 46.00 30.26
C SER A 739 -39.06 46.88 30.28
N ASN A 740 -38.84 47.75 29.29
CA ASN A 740 -37.61 48.51 29.07
C ASN A 740 -36.38 47.60 29.14
N THR A 741 -36.34 46.59 28.27
CA THR A 741 -35.23 45.62 28.25
C THR A 741 -34.67 45.39 26.86
N LEU A 742 -33.36 45.14 26.81
CA LEU A 742 -32.67 44.45 25.72
C LEU A 742 -32.58 42.97 26.10
N GLN A 743 -33.16 42.09 25.29
CA GLN A 743 -33.20 40.65 25.51
C GLN A 743 -32.38 39.93 24.43
N ILE A 744 -31.58 38.94 24.83
CA ILE A 744 -30.80 38.10 23.93
C ILE A 744 -31.44 36.72 23.89
N PHE A 745 -31.89 36.29 22.72
CA PHE A 745 -32.37 34.94 22.45
C PHE A 745 -31.32 34.16 21.67
N ASP A 746 -31.09 32.92 22.06
CA ASP A 746 -30.38 31.94 21.26
C ASP A 746 -31.35 31.30 20.28
N VAL A 747 -31.07 31.48 19.00
CA VAL A 747 -31.90 30.98 17.89
C VAL A 747 -31.36 29.68 17.28
N SER A 748 -30.51 28.94 18.01
CA SER A 748 -29.77 27.71 17.59
C SER A 748 -30.29 27.06 16.30
N GLY A 749 -29.70 27.45 15.17
CA GLY A 749 -29.96 26.93 13.84
C GLY A 749 -28.89 27.50 12.92
N ILE A 750 -27.74 26.81 12.84
CA ILE A 750 -26.67 27.25 11.95
C ILE A 750 -27.08 26.92 10.52
N GLU A 751 -27.56 27.93 9.82
CA GLU A 751 -26.80 28.43 8.68
C GLU A 751 -26.50 29.91 8.95
N THR A 752 -25.30 30.17 9.44
CA THR A 752 -24.81 31.54 9.58
C THR A 752 -24.19 31.95 8.25
N THR A 753 -24.68 33.03 7.64
CA THR A 753 -23.96 33.75 6.58
C THR A 753 -22.65 34.36 7.10
N SER A 754 -22.44 34.35 8.42
CA SER A 754 -21.21 34.74 9.10
C SER A 754 -20.69 33.60 9.96
N ALA A 755 -19.72 32.84 9.45
CA ALA A 755 -18.75 32.18 10.32
C ALA A 755 -17.78 33.26 10.83
N ILE A 756 -17.56 33.35 12.15
CA ILE A 756 -16.45 34.13 12.68
C ILE A 756 -15.19 33.28 12.46
N ILE A 757 -14.61 33.43 11.28
CA ILE A 757 -13.31 32.87 10.95
C ILE A 757 -12.30 33.97 11.30
N HIS A 758 -11.54 33.78 12.38
CA HIS A 758 -10.57 34.77 12.86
C HIS A 758 -9.63 35.27 11.75
N SER A 759 -9.25 34.36 10.84
CA SER A 759 -8.53 34.67 9.59
C SER A 759 -8.92 33.68 8.50
N LEU A 760 -9.56 34.14 7.43
CA LEU A 760 -9.72 33.40 6.17
C LEU A 760 -8.71 33.97 5.17
N GLU A 761 -7.62 33.24 4.93
CA GLU A 761 -6.69 33.59 3.86
C GLU A 761 -7.21 33.00 2.55
N THR A 762 -7.92 33.81 1.76
CA THR A 762 -8.19 33.47 0.37
C THR A 762 -6.91 33.78 -0.41
N GLY A 763 -6.30 32.78 -1.03
CA GLY A 763 -5.17 32.98 -1.93
C GLY A 763 -5.46 34.06 -3.00
N SER A 764 -4.39 34.61 -3.56
CA SER A 764 -4.33 35.79 -4.44
C SER A 764 -5.58 36.04 -5.29
N LEU A 765 -6.15 37.25 -5.15
CA LEU A 765 -7.22 37.80 -6.00
C LEU A 765 -6.91 37.73 -7.50
#